data_AF-A0A1Y2ITV4-F1
#
_entry.id   AF-A0A1Y2ITV4-F1
#
_cell.length_a   1.000
_cell.length_b   1.000
_cell.length_c   1.000
_cell.angle_alpha   90.00
_cell.angle_beta   90.00
_cell.angle_gamma   90.00
#
_symmetry.space_group_name_H-M   'P 1'
#
loop_
_entity.id
_entity.type
_entity.pdbx_description
1 polymer ?
#
loop_
_entity_poly.entity_id
_entity_poly.type
_entity_poly.pdbx_seq_one_letter_code
_entity_poly.pdbx_strand_id
1 'polypeptide(L)'
;MSRLLAVFASFAAAAVLVLYYAGLDTLHSLSPQGCRMSWMWPTYLLQTGFDHSWTPLARRYSLWLYREGNLESNLLHGSPVLFIPGNAGSSHQVRSIASSAANQYFSAPYQVSPEFENRGYTGLDFFAVEFNEDLSAFHGPTLDSETAYASRAIDYILSLYPQNTSVIVMGHSMGGVVATALLPHPNVSAIITMSTPHTLPPVRFDRRIDHIYASNLKTLALDPTPILSLCGGATDLMIPSESCILPSLGGDTSSVYRRTVFTSALEGCWTGVGHLAMVWCHQVRWRIARAALEIAAAPSLESRATVMDKWLRDGHTLPSEPLPSDVMQLRPGDYDLVPQHRSFAVRDPVGSHIYTISPPASDDGVDTVRFVLYASQGSVPPIAPHRPLPFRTVVYICPESDSDPVACFALPPSTLKLIPNPVPGAPFPVPDEGTDESEGVVLYEAELVPTARSRVAVKIEGGDGHGWVFGQFVPNAAVVVEVGLKSLVLSSVRISVPSGIRTEIYLPSLSANALLVYQLTPEYHPDAACSADSLLLPLLTHRTHPSETHYYPLTPSFSRRILLHSHASGPYIASDHPVGHTLTIHSSGECRVSAIELSVDWWATIGRWGSRYATAAACWAVGIVAIVLWDVWGLVEGGALVPDVRSSLEFFARRRMPWLVALAYVVSLLPSRAGVWLGNRGDPMFAALAVLLLPIAFGLVCVSWWLLMALMWPLKSVLRRFGRRRADFAARGPLATLASMGLIFFVIFILVPWQVAFLGCWLIHVYTCAASLADLSHQQGQRSLEPEAVPLVRLMPSAEAAPDERETRQAATAHTALLQQANVHSHILLFTTWLLPLVAPVLAVWVRTLATAGFTTPFDGDHNFLYVAPFLVLVEALSGADADRYVKALFERRDKVSPRWGFAGLAGVAFLMGPRTTYLVFETASAAMGWVVVSRIGPLYWAGRSASRRGL
;
A
#
# COMPACT_ATOMS: atom_id res chain seq x y z
N MET A 1 6.77 -31.42 19.62
CA MET A 1 7.89 -30.53 19.23
C MET A 1 8.93 -30.54 20.35
N SER A 2 10.20 -30.27 20.08
CA SER A 2 11.15 -29.98 21.18
C SER A 2 10.81 -28.66 21.85
N ARG A 3 11.28 -28.48 23.07
CA ARG A 3 11.13 -27.22 23.82
C ARG A 3 11.65 -26.02 23.02
N LEU A 4 12.79 -26.16 22.34
CA LEU A 4 13.38 -25.09 21.53
C LEU A 4 12.49 -24.66 20.36
N LEU A 5 12.00 -25.61 19.56
CA LEU A 5 11.10 -25.29 18.43
C LEU A 5 9.76 -24.74 18.91
N ALA A 6 9.26 -25.22 20.05
CA ALA A 6 8.05 -24.68 20.67
C ALA A 6 8.23 -23.21 21.07
N VAL A 7 9.39 -22.83 21.63
CA VAL A 7 9.69 -21.42 21.97
C VAL A 7 9.66 -20.53 20.73
N PHE A 8 10.30 -20.92 19.62
CA PHE A 8 10.26 -20.14 18.39
C PHE A 8 8.85 -20.06 17.78
N ALA A 9 8.10 -21.17 17.80
CA ALA A 9 6.72 -21.19 17.32
C ALA A 9 5.80 -20.28 18.15
N SER A 10 5.90 -20.35 19.48
CA SER A 10 5.15 -19.48 20.39
C SER A 10 5.55 -18.01 20.23
N PHE A 11 6.84 -17.72 20.07
CA PHE A 11 7.32 -16.36 19.80
C PHE A 11 6.75 -15.80 18.49
N ALA A 12 6.80 -16.57 17.39
CA ALA A 12 6.25 -16.14 16.11
C ALA A 12 4.72 -15.95 16.18
N ALA A 13 3.99 -16.84 16.84
CA ALA A 13 2.55 -16.69 17.03
C ALA A 13 2.20 -15.43 17.83
N ALA A 14 2.93 -15.17 18.93
CA ALA A 14 2.76 -13.95 19.72
C ALA A 14 3.12 -12.69 18.93
N ALA A 15 4.21 -12.71 18.16
CA ALA A 15 4.62 -11.58 17.32
C ALA A 15 3.59 -11.26 16.24
N VAL A 16 3.06 -12.28 15.54
CA VAL A 16 1.97 -12.09 14.56
C VAL A 16 0.72 -11.51 15.22
N LEU A 17 0.37 -11.98 16.41
CA LEU A 17 -0.78 -11.47 17.15
C LEU A 17 -0.60 -10.01 17.58
N VAL A 18 0.59 -9.64 18.06
CA VAL A 18 0.93 -8.25 18.38
C VAL A 18 0.89 -7.37 17.14
N LEU A 19 1.52 -7.79 16.03
CA LEU A 19 1.51 -7.06 14.76
C LEU A 19 0.07 -6.85 14.24
N TYR A 20 -0.78 -7.87 14.37
CA TYR A 20 -2.18 -7.81 13.95
C TYR A 20 -2.99 -6.83 14.80
N TYR A 21 -2.96 -6.95 16.13
CA TYR A 21 -3.71 -6.05 17.01
C TYR A 21 -3.18 -4.61 16.99
N ALA A 22 -1.86 -4.42 16.90
CA ALA A 22 -1.28 -3.10 16.72
C ALA A 22 -1.72 -2.48 15.39
N GLY A 23 -1.72 -3.25 14.30
CA GLY A 23 -2.22 -2.81 13.00
C GLY A 23 -3.70 -2.41 13.05
N LEU A 24 -4.55 -3.20 13.73
CA LEU A 24 -5.96 -2.88 13.92
C LEU A 24 -6.19 -1.61 14.75
N ASP A 25 -5.39 -1.35 15.79
CA ASP A 25 -5.50 -0.10 16.56
C ASP A 25 -5.14 1.12 15.69
N THR A 26 -4.07 1.01 14.88
CA THR A 26 -3.60 2.12 14.03
C THR A 26 -4.64 2.60 13.01
N LEU A 27 -5.60 1.76 12.62
CA LEU A 27 -6.72 2.13 11.75
C LEU A 27 -7.53 3.30 12.29
N HIS A 28 -7.77 3.30 13.60
CA HIS A 28 -8.64 4.28 14.24
C HIS A 28 -7.85 5.39 14.92
N SER A 29 -6.60 5.13 15.33
CA SER A 29 -5.80 6.05 16.12
C SER A 29 -4.82 6.91 15.30
N LEU A 30 -4.27 6.40 14.19
CA LEU A 30 -3.16 7.05 13.48
C LEU A 30 -3.60 8.18 12.55
N SER A 31 -4.65 7.93 11.77
CA SER A 31 -5.28 8.92 10.89
C SER A 31 -6.80 8.66 10.88
N PRO A 32 -7.54 9.25 11.84
CA PRO A 32 -8.96 8.98 11.98
C PRO A 32 -9.77 9.45 10.76
N GLN A 33 -10.80 8.68 10.42
CA GLN A 33 -11.71 8.97 9.32
C GLN A 33 -12.94 9.76 9.80
N GLY A 34 -13.31 10.80 9.05
CA GLY A 34 -14.52 11.62 9.24
C GLY A 34 -15.42 11.62 8.01
N CYS A 35 -15.46 10.53 7.25
CA CYS A 35 -16.21 10.51 5.99
C CYS A 35 -17.72 10.55 6.20
N ARG A 36 -18.37 11.63 5.74
CA ARG A 36 -19.84 11.72 5.69
C ARG A 36 -20.39 10.79 4.62
N MET A 37 -21.42 10.03 4.97
CA MET A 37 -22.08 9.10 4.03
C MET A 37 -22.78 9.85 2.89
N SER A 38 -22.90 9.18 1.74
CA SER A 38 -23.56 9.70 0.55
C SER A 38 -24.76 8.84 0.14
N TRP A 39 -25.85 9.48 -0.26
CA TRP A 39 -27.06 8.82 -0.79
C TRP A 39 -27.26 9.19 -2.26
N MET A 40 -27.85 8.28 -3.04
CA MET A 40 -27.96 8.40 -4.50
C MET A 40 -29.10 7.53 -5.05
N TRP A 41 -29.51 7.80 -6.29
CA TRP A 41 -30.54 7.08 -7.05
C TRP A 41 -29.98 6.52 -8.36
N PRO A 42 -29.15 5.47 -8.28
CA PRO A 42 -28.32 5.07 -9.41
C PRO A 42 -29.14 4.30 -10.44
N THR A 43 -29.00 4.66 -11.72
CA THR A 43 -29.49 3.90 -12.87
C THR A 43 -28.31 3.59 -13.78
N TYR A 44 -28.16 2.32 -14.17
CA TYR A 44 -27.06 1.85 -15.00
C TYR A 44 -27.57 1.40 -16.36
N LEU A 45 -27.08 2.05 -17.41
CA LEU A 45 -27.47 1.79 -18.79
C LEU A 45 -26.33 1.07 -19.52
N LEU A 46 -26.53 -0.20 -19.85
CA LEU A 46 -25.55 -1.00 -20.59
C LEU A 46 -25.35 -0.41 -21.99
N GLN A 47 -24.10 -0.15 -22.36
CA GLN A 47 -23.72 0.31 -23.69
C GLN A 47 -23.64 -0.88 -24.66
N THR A 48 -24.79 -1.35 -25.13
CA THR A 48 -24.90 -2.54 -26.00
C THR A 48 -24.24 -2.37 -27.37
N GLY A 49 -24.01 -1.13 -27.82
CA GLY A 49 -23.27 -0.84 -29.05
C GLY A 49 -21.76 -1.07 -28.94
N PHE A 50 -21.21 -1.15 -27.73
CA PHE A 50 -19.79 -1.48 -27.51
C PHE A 50 -19.60 -3.00 -27.47
N ASP A 51 -19.75 -3.61 -28.64
CA ASP A 51 -19.75 -5.06 -28.81
C ASP A 51 -18.44 -5.59 -29.42
N HIS A 52 -18.50 -6.83 -29.93
CA HIS A 52 -17.37 -7.50 -30.57
C HIS A 52 -16.78 -6.83 -31.80
N SER A 53 -17.54 -5.94 -32.45
CA SER A 53 -17.03 -5.17 -33.59
C SER A 53 -15.97 -4.16 -33.15
N TRP A 54 -16.02 -3.68 -31.90
CA TRP A 54 -15.05 -2.75 -31.34
C TRP A 54 -13.86 -3.46 -30.70
N THR A 55 -14.13 -4.54 -29.95
CA THR A 55 -13.07 -5.30 -29.26
C THR A 55 -13.51 -6.74 -28.97
N PRO A 56 -12.62 -7.74 -29.14
CA PRO A 56 -12.93 -9.12 -28.74
C PRO A 56 -13.23 -9.24 -27.24
N LEU A 57 -12.70 -8.31 -26.42
CA LEU A 57 -12.88 -8.28 -24.97
C LEU A 57 -14.31 -7.92 -24.53
N ALA A 58 -15.18 -7.44 -25.44
CA ALA A 58 -16.60 -7.18 -25.15
C ALA A 58 -17.41 -8.45 -24.79
N ARG A 59 -16.82 -9.65 -24.95
CA ARG A 59 -17.38 -10.94 -24.46
C ARG A 59 -17.28 -11.06 -22.95
N ARG A 60 -16.24 -10.43 -22.41
CA ARG A 60 -15.79 -10.57 -21.03
C ARG A 60 -16.20 -9.32 -20.27
N TYR A 61 -15.86 -8.14 -20.78
CA TYR A 61 -16.08 -6.88 -20.09
C TYR A 61 -17.29 -6.15 -20.66
N SER A 62 -17.84 -5.25 -19.85
CA SER A 62 -18.98 -4.41 -20.25
C SER A 62 -18.71 -2.94 -19.93
N LEU A 63 -19.47 -2.06 -20.57
CA LEU A 63 -19.39 -0.62 -20.39
C LEU A 63 -20.77 -0.11 -20.00
N TRP A 64 -20.85 0.66 -18.92
CA TRP A 64 -22.11 1.14 -18.36
C TRP A 64 -22.10 2.66 -18.31
N LEU A 65 -23.24 3.27 -18.61
CA LEU A 65 -23.49 4.69 -18.39
C LEU A 65 -24.28 4.84 -17.09
N TYR A 66 -23.75 5.60 -16.16
CA TYR A 66 -24.43 5.98 -14.92
C TYR A 66 -25.39 7.14 -15.17
N ARG A 67 -26.57 7.08 -14.56
CA ARG A 67 -27.53 8.19 -14.46
C ARG A 67 -28.07 8.33 -13.05
N GLU A 68 -28.21 9.58 -12.61
CA GLU A 68 -28.94 9.90 -11.40
C GLU A 68 -30.45 9.93 -11.72
N GLY A 69 -31.13 8.81 -11.48
CA GLY A 69 -32.45 8.52 -12.06
C GLY A 69 -33.58 9.44 -11.61
N ASN A 70 -33.40 10.20 -10.54
CA ASN A 70 -34.35 11.22 -10.09
C ASN A 70 -34.06 12.63 -10.65
N LEU A 71 -32.91 12.86 -11.30
CA LEU A 71 -32.48 14.18 -11.77
C LEU A 71 -32.29 14.26 -13.29
N GLU A 72 -31.80 13.18 -13.90
CA GLU A 72 -31.26 13.18 -15.27
C GLU A 72 -32.04 12.24 -16.20
N SER A 73 -32.00 12.54 -17.51
CA SER A 73 -32.59 11.66 -18.52
C SER A 73 -31.61 10.54 -18.92
N ASN A 74 -32.11 9.48 -19.55
CA ASN A 74 -31.25 8.41 -20.08
C ASN A 74 -30.47 8.79 -21.34
N LEU A 75 -30.71 9.99 -21.92
CA LEU A 75 -29.99 10.47 -23.11
C LEU A 75 -28.63 11.07 -22.73
N LEU A 76 -27.69 11.10 -23.67
CA LEU A 76 -26.42 11.84 -23.52
C LEU A 76 -26.70 13.33 -23.54
N HIS A 77 -26.13 14.07 -22.60
CA HIS A 77 -26.38 15.51 -22.44
C HIS A 77 -25.16 16.29 -21.96
N GLY A 78 -24.03 15.60 -21.71
CA GLY A 78 -22.90 16.13 -20.99
C GLY A 78 -21.56 15.87 -21.66
N SER A 79 -20.50 16.17 -20.94
CA SER A 79 -19.14 15.80 -21.34
C SER A 79 -18.79 14.39 -20.83
N PRO A 80 -18.11 13.56 -21.63
CA PRO A 80 -17.83 12.18 -21.24
C PRO A 80 -16.75 12.09 -20.16
N VAL A 81 -17.02 11.25 -19.16
CA VAL A 81 -16.07 10.83 -18.13
C VAL A 81 -15.97 9.31 -18.17
N LEU A 82 -14.75 8.77 -18.24
CA LEU A 82 -14.50 7.34 -18.11
C LEU A 82 -13.97 7.02 -16.72
N PHE A 83 -14.71 6.23 -15.96
CA PHE A 83 -14.29 5.68 -14.68
C PHE A 83 -13.78 4.24 -14.83
N ILE A 84 -12.63 3.97 -14.22
CA ILE A 84 -11.95 2.69 -14.21
C ILE A 84 -11.85 2.16 -12.76
N PRO A 85 -12.52 1.05 -12.43
CA PRO A 85 -12.56 0.52 -11.07
C PRO A 85 -11.25 -0.15 -10.66
N GLY A 86 -11.12 -0.39 -9.36
CA GLY A 86 -9.97 -1.08 -8.76
C GLY A 86 -10.00 -2.61 -8.87
N ASN A 87 -9.01 -3.25 -8.25
CA ASN A 87 -8.94 -4.70 -8.10
C ASN A 87 -10.19 -5.27 -7.43
N ALA A 88 -10.83 -6.28 -8.04
CA ALA A 88 -12.14 -6.81 -7.64
C ALA A 88 -13.23 -5.74 -7.47
N GLY A 89 -13.08 -4.61 -8.16
CA GLY A 89 -14.04 -3.52 -8.20
C GLY A 89 -14.98 -3.65 -9.38
N SER A 90 -16.16 -3.08 -9.22
CA SER A 90 -17.17 -2.96 -10.27
C SER A 90 -17.37 -1.52 -10.70
N SER A 91 -18.05 -1.35 -11.82
CA SER A 91 -18.57 -0.07 -12.33
C SER A 91 -19.31 0.75 -11.27
N HIS A 92 -19.90 0.07 -10.27
CA HIS A 92 -20.60 0.70 -9.16
C HIS A 92 -19.71 1.55 -8.24
N GLN A 93 -18.38 1.49 -8.33
CA GLN A 93 -17.49 2.36 -7.53
C GLN A 93 -17.65 3.85 -7.88
N VAL A 94 -18.08 4.19 -9.10
CA VAL A 94 -18.24 5.60 -9.55
C VAL A 94 -19.45 6.30 -8.93
N ARG A 95 -20.44 5.53 -8.46
CA ARG A 95 -21.82 6.00 -8.18
C ARG A 95 -21.91 7.25 -7.31
N SER A 96 -21.09 7.32 -6.25
CA SER A 96 -21.11 8.43 -5.30
C SER A 96 -20.54 9.71 -5.90
N ILE A 97 -19.54 9.60 -6.78
CA ILE A 97 -18.94 10.72 -7.52
C ILE A 97 -19.92 11.21 -8.58
N ALA A 98 -20.46 10.30 -9.39
CA ALA A 98 -21.40 10.63 -10.46
C ALA A 98 -22.69 11.27 -9.90
N SER A 99 -23.25 10.69 -8.83
CA SER A 99 -24.38 11.29 -8.11
C SER A 99 -24.06 12.68 -7.56
N SER A 100 -22.84 12.89 -7.05
CA SER A 100 -22.42 14.23 -6.59
C SER A 100 -22.40 15.25 -7.72
N ALA A 101 -21.90 14.87 -8.90
CA ALA A 101 -21.86 15.75 -10.05
C ALA A 101 -23.27 16.12 -10.53
N ALA A 102 -24.18 15.15 -10.61
CA ALA A 102 -25.58 15.37 -10.96
C ALA A 102 -26.28 16.31 -9.95
N ASN A 103 -26.11 16.07 -8.64
CA ASN A 103 -26.72 16.91 -7.59
C ASN A 103 -26.12 18.32 -7.49
N GLN A 104 -24.89 18.54 -7.98
CA GLN A 104 -24.34 19.88 -8.10
C GLN A 104 -24.90 20.59 -9.35
N TYR A 105 -24.90 19.91 -10.49
CA TYR A 105 -25.32 20.50 -11.77
C TYR A 105 -26.83 20.72 -11.88
N PHE A 106 -27.66 19.86 -11.29
CA PHE A 106 -29.12 19.98 -11.29
C PHE A 106 -29.68 20.38 -9.92
N SER A 107 -30.44 21.47 -9.85
CA SER A 107 -31.10 21.93 -8.62
C SER A 107 -32.44 21.24 -8.36
N ALA A 108 -33.07 20.75 -9.43
CA ALA A 108 -34.30 19.97 -9.42
C ALA A 108 -34.32 19.08 -10.67
N PRO A 109 -35.23 18.10 -10.79
CA PRO A 109 -35.28 17.21 -11.95
C PRO A 109 -35.27 17.98 -13.27
N TYR A 110 -34.26 17.72 -14.11
CA TYR A 110 -34.03 18.37 -15.40
C TYR A 110 -33.80 19.90 -15.37
N GLN A 111 -33.62 20.50 -14.18
CA GLN A 111 -33.37 21.94 -14.02
C GLN A 111 -31.92 22.18 -13.64
N VAL A 112 -31.18 22.85 -14.53
CA VAL A 112 -29.79 23.23 -14.29
C VAL A 112 -29.73 24.22 -13.12
N SER A 113 -28.82 23.99 -12.19
CA SER A 113 -28.61 24.88 -11.06
C SER A 113 -28.20 26.28 -11.56
N PRO A 114 -28.69 27.37 -10.91
CA PRO A 114 -28.38 28.74 -11.33
C PRO A 114 -26.88 29.07 -11.41
N GLU A 115 -26.06 28.34 -10.66
CA GLU A 115 -24.59 28.49 -10.68
C GLU A 115 -23.96 28.08 -12.02
N PHE A 116 -24.54 27.10 -12.71
CA PHE A 116 -24.05 26.56 -13.97
C PHE A 116 -24.79 27.13 -15.19
N GLU A 117 -25.96 27.72 -14.98
CA GLU A 117 -26.75 28.35 -16.03
C GLU A 117 -25.98 29.50 -16.70
N ASN A 118 -25.99 29.56 -18.04
CA ASN A 118 -25.37 30.61 -18.85
C ASN A 118 -23.84 30.77 -18.74
N ARG A 119 -23.11 29.79 -18.16
CA ARG A 119 -21.64 29.85 -17.99
C ARG A 119 -20.85 28.86 -18.84
N GLY A 120 -21.49 28.23 -19.84
CA GLY A 120 -20.84 27.28 -20.75
C GLY A 120 -20.49 25.92 -20.11
N TYR A 121 -20.95 25.66 -18.89
CA TYR A 121 -20.85 24.34 -18.26
C TYR A 121 -21.88 23.38 -18.84
N THR A 122 -21.50 22.11 -18.91
CA THR A 122 -22.35 20.99 -19.27
C THR A 122 -22.42 20.01 -18.11
N GLY A 123 -23.48 19.20 -18.07
CA GLY A 123 -23.52 18.04 -17.18
C GLY A 123 -22.41 17.04 -17.54
N LEU A 124 -22.28 15.96 -16.78
CA LEU A 124 -21.30 14.91 -17.05
C LEU A 124 -21.97 13.59 -17.38
N ASP A 125 -21.43 12.90 -18.38
CA ASP A 125 -21.85 11.55 -18.75
C ASP A 125 -20.81 10.55 -18.24
N PHE A 126 -21.09 9.94 -17.09
CA PHE A 126 -20.18 8.98 -16.45
C PHE A 126 -20.33 7.59 -17.07
N PHE A 127 -19.38 7.23 -17.91
CA PHE A 127 -19.17 5.86 -18.34
C PHE A 127 -18.26 5.14 -17.34
N ALA A 128 -18.60 3.91 -16.99
CA ALA A 128 -17.80 3.06 -16.11
C ALA A 128 -17.59 1.71 -16.76
N VAL A 129 -16.33 1.29 -16.86
CA VAL A 129 -15.98 -0.07 -17.30
C VAL A 129 -16.28 -1.05 -16.18
N GLU A 130 -16.74 -2.24 -16.56
CA GLU A 130 -16.97 -3.37 -15.67
C GLU A 130 -16.07 -4.52 -16.10
N PHE A 131 -15.09 -4.84 -15.26
CA PHE A 131 -14.08 -5.87 -15.51
C PHE A 131 -14.43 -7.23 -14.88
N ASN A 132 -15.72 -7.48 -14.60
CA ASN A 132 -16.20 -8.65 -13.88
C ASN A 132 -15.53 -8.84 -12.51
N GLU A 133 -15.18 -7.73 -11.86
CA GLU A 133 -14.44 -7.73 -10.60
C GLU A 133 -13.18 -8.63 -10.67
N ASP A 134 -12.44 -8.55 -11.79
CA ASP A 134 -11.18 -9.25 -11.97
C ASP A 134 -10.13 -8.83 -10.91
N LEU A 135 -9.26 -9.78 -10.54
CA LEU A 135 -8.24 -9.61 -9.51
C LEU A 135 -6.94 -9.01 -10.09
N SER A 136 -7.03 -7.78 -10.61
CA SER A 136 -5.97 -7.10 -11.35
C SER A 136 -4.69 -6.78 -10.55
N ALA A 137 -4.75 -6.73 -9.23
CA ALA A 137 -3.58 -6.50 -8.38
C ALA A 137 -2.57 -7.67 -8.39
N PHE A 138 -3.00 -8.86 -8.84
CA PHE A 138 -2.21 -10.08 -8.73
C PHE A 138 -1.73 -10.64 -10.07
N HIS A 139 -2.21 -10.12 -11.20
CA HIS A 139 -1.97 -10.70 -12.53
C HIS A 139 -1.79 -9.61 -13.59
N GLY A 140 -0.59 -9.52 -14.15
CA GLY A 140 -0.22 -8.50 -15.15
C GLY A 140 -0.98 -8.61 -16.48
N PRO A 141 -1.21 -9.80 -17.06
CA PRO A 141 -2.00 -9.93 -18.29
C PRO A 141 -3.46 -9.47 -18.13
N THR A 142 -4.01 -9.54 -16.91
CA THR A 142 -5.32 -8.94 -16.62
C THR A 142 -5.25 -7.42 -16.79
N LEU A 143 -4.25 -6.74 -16.22
CA LEU A 143 -4.06 -5.30 -16.39
C LEU A 143 -3.85 -4.91 -17.86
N ASP A 144 -3.13 -5.71 -18.65
CA ASP A 144 -2.96 -5.49 -20.09
C ASP A 144 -4.33 -5.54 -20.80
N SER A 145 -5.17 -6.52 -20.45
CA SER A 145 -6.53 -6.69 -21.00
C SER A 145 -7.46 -5.54 -20.60
N GLU A 146 -7.42 -5.14 -19.33
CA GLU A 146 -8.18 -3.99 -18.81
C GLU A 146 -7.78 -2.70 -19.54
N THR A 147 -6.48 -2.49 -19.77
CA THR A 147 -5.95 -1.34 -20.52
C THR A 147 -6.40 -1.37 -21.97
N ALA A 148 -6.30 -2.51 -22.64
CA ALA A 148 -6.74 -2.65 -24.03
C ALA A 148 -8.25 -2.41 -24.20
N TYR A 149 -9.07 -2.91 -23.27
CA TYR A 149 -10.51 -2.68 -23.28
C TYR A 149 -10.86 -1.21 -22.99
N ALA A 150 -10.24 -0.60 -21.97
CA ALA A 150 -10.48 0.80 -21.62
C ALA A 150 -10.06 1.75 -22.75
N SER A 151 -8.95 1.48 -23.44
CA SER A 151 -8.55 2.25 -24.62
C SER A 151 -9.63 2.20 -25.71
N ARG A 152 -10.20 1.02 -26.01
CA ARG A 152 -11.29 0.89 -27.00
C ARG A 152 -12.60 1.50 -26.52
N ALA A 153 -12.84 1.51 -25.22
CA ALA A 153 -14.00 2.16 -24.63
C ALA A 153 -13.93 3.68 -24.87
N ILE A 154 -12.74 4.30 -24.79
CA ILE A 154 -12.57 5.72 -25.13
C ILE A 154 -12.98 5.98 -26.59
N ASP A 155 -12.48 5.18 -27.55
CA ASP A 155 -12.82 5.31 -28.96
C ASP A 155 -14.35 5.20 -29.20
N TYR A 156 -14.99 4.21 -28.58
CA TYR A 156 -16.44 4.02 -28.65
C TYR A 156 -17.20 5.19 -28.05
N ILE A 157 -16.85 5.62 -26.84
CA ILE A 157 -17.51 6.74 -26.15
C ILE A 157 -17.45 7.97 -27.05
N LEU A 158 -16.26 8.33 -27.55
CA LEU A 158 -16.08 9.51 -28.39
C LEU A 158 -16.85 9.44 -29.72
N SER A 159 -17.13 8.23 -30.23
CA SER A 159 -17.99 8.06 -31.41
C SER A 159 -19.45 8.48 -31.19
N LEU A 160 -19.89 8.55 -29.93
CA LEU A 160 -21.23 9.02 -29.54
C LEU A 160 -21.32 10.55 -29.43
N TYR A 161 -20.19 11.26 -29.51
CA TYR A 161 -20.09 12.71 -29.32
C TYR A 161 -19.64 13.43 -30.59
N PRO A 162 -19.82 14.77 -30.66
CA PRO A 162 -19.26 15.57 -31.74
C PRO A 162 -17.73 15.41 -31.85
N GLN A 163 -17.21 15.63 -33.05
CA GLN A 163 -15.76 15.62 -33.29
C GLN A 163 -15.04 16.63 -32.38
N ASN A 164 -13.80 16.29 -31.99
CA ASN A 164 -12.96 17.04 -31.05
C ASN A 164 -13.42 17.03 -29.58
N THR A 165 -14.39 16.20 -29.22
CA THR A 165 -14.69 15.92 -27.81
C THR A 165 -13.50 15.20 -27.16
N SER A 166 -13.17 15.56 -25.93
CA SER A 166 -12.15 14.91 -25.10
C SER A 166 -12.79 14.26 -23.87
N VAL A 167 -12.15 13.22 -23.33
CA VAL A 167 -12.65 12.44 -22.18
C VAL A 167 -11.81 12.69 -20.93
N ILE A 168 -12.46 12.88 -19.79
CA ILE A 168 -11.81 12.88 -18.47
C ILE A 168 -11.71 11.44 -18.00
N VAL A 169 -10.53 10.98 -17.56
CA VAL A 169 -10.37 9.62 -17.04
C VAL A 169 -10.19 9.65 -15.52
N MET A 170 -10.95 8.81 -14.82
CA MET A 170 -10.84 8.62 -13.38
C MET A 170 -10.49 7.17 -13.07
N GLY A 171 -9.47 6.95 -12.25
CA GLY A 171 -9.03 5.61 -11.88
C GLY A 171 -8.96 5.44 -10.36
N HIS A 172 -9.54 4.35 -9.85
CA HIS A 172 -9.44 4.00 -8.44
C HIS A 172 -8.54 2.77 -8.26
N SER A 173 -7.61 2.80 -7.30
CA SER A 173 -6.71 1.68 -7.00
C SER A 173 -5.95 1.22 -8.26
N MET A 174 -5.97 -0.08 -8.58
CA MET A 174 -5.37 -0.59 -9.83
C MET A 174 -5.98 0.02 -11.11
N GLY A 175 -7.21 0.52 -11.07
CA GLY A 175 -7.81 1.27 -12.18
C GLY A 175 -7.08 2.57 -12.51
N GLY A 176 -6.40 3.18 -11.54
CA GLY A 176 -5.51 4.32 -11.80
C GLY A 176 -4.19 3.93 -12.48
N VAL A 177 -3.71 2.70 -12.27
CA VAL A 177 -2.57 2.14 -13.01
C VAL A 177 -2.95 1.95 -14.47
N VAL A 178 -4.16 1.43 -14.72
CA VAL A 178 -4.75 1.35 -16.07
C VAL A 178 -4.94 2.75 -16.67
N ALA A 179 -5.52 3.70 -15.94
CA ALA A 179 -5.69 5.08 -16.41
C ALA A 179 -4.36 5.73 -16.81
N THR A 180 -3.30 5.50 -16.02
CA THR A 180 -1.96 6.02 -16.32
C THR A 180 -1.39 5.40 -17.61
N ALA A 181 -1.67 4.13 -17.89
CA ALA A 181 -1.27 3.49 -19.14
C ALA A 181 -2.01 4.07 -20.36
N LEU A 182 -3.16 4.72 -20.16
CA LEU A 182 -3.95 5.39 -21.21
C LEU A 182 -3.50 6.82 -21.52
N LEU A 183 -2.57 7.40 -20.76
CA LEU A 183 -2.05 8.76 -21.00
C LEU A 183 -1.70 9.05 -22.47
N PRO A 184 -1.05 8.14 -23.24
CA PRO A 184 -0.68 8.42 -24.63
C PRO A 184 -1.88 8.57 -25.58
N HIS A 185 -3.12 8.34 -25.11
CA HIS A 185 -4.32 8.46 -25.92
C HIS A 185 -4.65 9.95 -26.19
N PRO A 186 -4.73 10.40 -27.46
CA PRO A 186 -4.73 11.84 -27.81
C PRO A 186 -5.96 12.62 -27.31
N ASN A 187 -7.07 11.94 -27.05
CA ASN A 187 -8.31 12.57 -26.60
C ASN A 187 -8.53 12.54 -25.08
N VAL A 188 -7.55 12.08 -24.28
CA VAL A 188 -7.65 12.18 -22.81
C VAL A 188 -7.32 13.60 -22.38
N SER A 189 -8.25 14.27 -21.69
CA SER A 189 -8.10 15.68 -21.31
C SER A 189 -7.42 15.90 -19.97
N ALA A 190 -7.59 14.95 -19.05
CA ALA A 190 -7.18 15.02 -17.65
C ALA A 190 -7.34 13.65 -16.99
N ILE A 191 -6.47 13.33 -16.02
CA ILE A 191 -6.58 12.12 -15.20
C ILE A 191 -6.67 12.46 -13.71
N ILE A 192 -7.66 11.89 -13.02
CA ILE A 192 -7.74 11.90 -11.56
C ILE A 192 -7.61 10.46 -11.05
N THR A 193 -6.57 10.20 -10.28
CA THR A 193 -6.33 8.89 -9.66
C THR A 193 -6.60 8.94 -8.17
N MET A 194 -7.16 7.86 -7.63
CA MET A 194 -7.64 7.75 -6.25
C MET A 194 -7.07 6.49 -5.61
N SER A 195 -6.36 6.61 -4.49
CA SER A 195 -5.68 5.49 -3.80
C SER A 195 -4.93 4.57 -4.76
N THR A 196 -4.27 5.16 -5.76
CA THR A 196 -3.59 4.42 -6.84
C THR A 196 -2.13 4.23 -6.50
N PRO A 197 -1.62 2.98 -6.42
CA PRO A 197 -0.21 2.73 -6.18
C PRO A 197 0.60 3.01 -7.46
N HIS A 198 1.21 4.19 -7.58
CA HIS A 198 1.97 4.63 -8.76
C HIS A 198 3.43 4.14 -8.77
N THR A 199 4.09 4.07 -7.62
CA THR A 199 5.53 3.77 -7.54
C THR A 199 5.84 2.32 -7.23
N LEU A 200 4.97 1.64 -6.49
CA LEU A 200 5.17 0.26 -6.06
C LEU A 200 3.86 -0.50 -6.01
N PRO A 201 3.74 -1.63 -6.74
CA PRO A 201 2.53 -2.43 -6.70
C PRO A 201 2.31 -3.02 -5.30
N PRO A 202 1.04 -3.15 -4.87
CA PRO A 202 0.70 -3.68 -3.56
C PRO A 202 1.19 -5.12 -3.41
N VAL A 203 1.27 -5.83 -4.52
CA VAL A 203 1.61 -7.24 -4.60
C VAL A 203 2.50 -7.52 -5.81
N ARG A 204 3.55 -8.34 -5.62
CA ARG A 204 4.67 -8.53 -6.59
C ARG A 204 4.88 -10.00 -6.95
N PHE A 205 3.78 -10.71 -7.25
CA PHE A 205 3.80 -12.14 -7.61
C PHE A 205 3.97 -12.41 -9.11
N ASP A 206 3.90 -11.37 -9.95
CA ASP A 206 4.02 -11.48 -11.40
C ASP A 206 5.03 -10.44 -11.93
N ARG A 207 5.99 -10.90 -12.73
CA ARG A 207 6.99 -10.04 -13.39
C ARG A 207 6.35 -9.00 -14.30
N ARG A 208 5.24 -9.33 -14.96
CA ARG A 208 4.60 -8.43 -15.92
C ARG A 208 4.06 -7.17 -15.26
N ILE A 209 3.62 -7.24 -14.00
CA ILE A 209 3.21 -6.06 -13.22
C ILE A 209 4.37 -5.06 -13.09
N ASP A 210 5.58 -5.53 -12.76
CA ASP A 210 6.76 -4.64 -12.68
C ASP A 210 7.05 -3.94 -14.02
N HIS A 211 6.81 -4.62 -15.14
CA HIS A 211 6.98 -4.04 -16.48
C HIS A 211 5.94 -2.94 -16.77
N ILE A 212 4.67 -3.15 -16.42
CA ILE A 212 3.60 -2.16 -16.55
C ILE A 212 3.94 -0.89 -15.74
N TYR A 213 4.38 -1.06 -14.49
CA TYR A 213 4.78 0.06 -13.65
C TYR A 213 5.98 0.82 -14.24
N ALA A 214 7.01 0.11 -14.70
CA ALA A 214 8.16 0.74 -15.35
C ALA A 214 7.76 1.51 -16.63
N SER A 215 6.81 0.98 -17.41
CA SER A 215 6.25 1.65 -18.59
C SER A 215 5.47 2.90 -18.21
N ASN A 216 4.58 2.81 -17.21
CA ASN A 216 3.79 3.93 -16.71
C ASN A 216 4.67 5.07 -16.19
N LEU A 217 5.74 4.76 -15.45
CA LEU A 217 6.71 5.78 -15.00
C LEU A 217 7.35 6.52 -16.18
N LYS A 218 7.66 5.81 -17.27
CA LYS A 218 8.19 6.43 -18.50
C LYS A 218 7.14 7.29 -19.20
N THR A 219 5.89 6.84 -19.26
CA THR A 219 4.79 7.61 -19.85
C THR A 219 4.50 8.87 -19.05
N LEU A 220 4.42 8.76 -17.71
CA LEU A 220 4.26 9.89 -16.80
C LEU A 220 5.36 10.94 -16.99
N ALA A 221 6.59 10.53 -17.34
CA ALA A 221 7.69 11.46 -17.62
C ALA A 221 7.49 12.30 -18.88
N LEU A 222 6.80 11.76 -19.89
CA LEU A 222 6.78 12.30 -21.25
C LEU A 222 5.46 12.99 -21.61
N ASP A 223 4.34 12.53 -21.07
CA ASP A 223 3.01 12.94 -21.50
C ASP A 223 2.54 14.25 -20.83
N PRO A 224 2.11 15.29 -21.57
CA PRO A 224 1.77 16.60 -21.01
C PRO A 224 0.38 16.68 -20.36
N THR A 225 -0.42 15.60 -20.39
CA THR A 225 -1.77 15.59 -19.84
C THR A 225 -1.76 15.81 -18.32
N PRO A 226 -2.57 16.74 -17.79
CA PRO A 226 -2.69 16.96 -16.35
C PRO A 226 -3.11 15.68 -15.61
N ILE A 227 -2.36 15.32 -14.56
CA ILE A 227 -2.69 14.21 -13.69
C ILE A 227 -2.61 14.62 -12.21
N LEU A 228 -3.66 14.28 -11.47
CA LEU A 228 -3.69 14.45 -10.02
C LEU A 228 -3.91 13.10 -9.33
N SER A 229 -3.16 12.86 -8.25
CA SER A 229 -3.28 11.66 -7.43
C SER A 229 -3.73 12.00 -6.00
N LEU A 230 -4.89 11.45 -5.61
CA LEU A 230 -5.43 11.57 -4.27
C LEU A 230 -5.07 10.34 -3.43
N CYS A 231 -4.43 10.55 -2.29
CA CYS A 231 -3.94 9.50 -1.40
C CYS A 231 -4.64 9.53 -0.05
N GLY A 232 -5.15 8.39 0.42
CA GLY A 232 -5.94 8.31 1.67
C GLY A 232 -5.15 8.46 2.97
N GLY A 233 -3.82 8.42 2.91
CA GLY A 233 -2.98 8.44 4.12
C GLY A 233 -3.03 7.12 4.89
N ALA A 234 -2.73 7.15 6.18
CA ALA A 234 -2.50 5.93 6.97
C ALA A 234 -3.74 5.04 7.17
N THR A 235 -4.94 5.57 6.92
CA THR A 235 -6.22 4.86 6.98
C THR A 235 -6.37 3.83 5.84
N ASP A 236 -5.63 3.99 4.74
CA ASP A 236 -5.56 3.00 3.67
C ASP A 236 -4.66 1.83 4.07
N LEU A 237 -5.26 0.66 4.31
CA LEU A 237 -4.53 -0.58 4.62
C LEU A 237 -4.28 -1.48 3.41
N MET A 238 -4.95 -1.24 2.29
CA MET A 238 -4.82 -2.11 1.12
C MET A 238 -3.54 -1.77 0.35
N ILE A 239 -3.19 -0.49 0.28
CA ILE A 239 -1.95 -0.05 -0.34
C ILE A 239 -1.10 0.74 0.66
N PRO A 240 0.23 0.56 0.64
CA PRO A 240 1.12 1.51 1.30
C PRO A 240 0.96 2.92 0.71
N SER A 241 0.51 3.89 1.49
CA SER A 241 0.18 5.23 0.99
C SER A 241 1.38 5.98 0.42
N GLU A 242 2.60 5.64 0.84
CA GLU A 242 3.84 6.11 0.23
C GLU A 242 3.97 5.67 -1.25
N SER A 243 3.30 4.58 -1.66
CA SER A 243 3.30 4.14 -3.05
C SER A 243 2.34 4.91 -3.95
N CYS A 244 1.43 5.69 -3.36
CA CYS A 244 0.46 6.52 -4.06
C CYS A 244 1.04 7.85 -4.56
N ILE A 245 2.21 8.25 -4.05
CA ILE A 245 2.89 9.48 -4.46
C ILE A 245 3.35 9.35 -5.92
N LEU A 246 3.03 10.34 -6.76
CA LEU A 246 3.55 10.44 -8.12
C LEU A 246 5.06 10.75 -8.03
N PRO A 247 5.91 10.05 -8.81
CA PRO A 247 7.35 10.27 -8.78
C PRO A 247 7.71 11.70 -9.19
N SER A 248 8.67 12.31 -8.48
CA SER A 248 9.22 13.60 -8.88
C SER A 248 10.11 13.42 -10.10
N LEU A 249 9.62 13.86 -11.26
CA LEU A 249 10.34 13.80 -12.53
C LEU A 249 11.20 15.05 -12.63
N GLY A 250 12.35 15.02 -11.95
CA GLY A 250 13.28 16.15 -11.73
C GLY A 250 13.21 17.28 -12.76
N GLY A 251 12.65 18.41 -12.33
CA GLY A 251 12.63 19.68 -13.06
C GLY A 251 11.40 20.52 -12.72
N ASP A 252 11.56 21.55 -11.87
CA ASP A 252 10.60 22.65 -11.66
C ASP A 252 10.31 23.45 -12.96
N THR A 253 10.89 23.05 -14.08
CA THR A 253 10.75 23.64 -15.42
C THR A 253 9.72 22.95 -16.31
N SER A 254 9.09 21.86 -15.85
CA SER A 254 8.03 21.18 -16.63
C SER A 254 6.70 21.93 -16.46
N SER A 255 6.18 22.52 -17.54
CA SER A 255 4.84 23.15 -17.61
C SER A 255 3.67 22.17 -17.41
N VAL A 256 3.95 20.89 -17.11
CA VAL A 256 2.95 19.84 -17.00
C VAL A 256 2.46 19.72 -15.56
N TYR A 257 1.15 19.81 -15.38
CA TYR A 257 0.51 19.69 -14.07
C TYR A 257 0.49 18.25 -13.58
N ARG A 258 1.36 17.93 -12.60
CA ARG A 258 1.39 16.66 -11.90
C ARG A 258 1.46 16.90 -10.40
N ARG A 259 0.42 16.49 -9.67
CA ARG A 259 0.32 16.73 -8.23
C ARG A 259 -0.18 15.49 -7.50
N THR A 260 0.40 15.25 -6.33
CA THR A 260 -0.16 14.34 -5.34
C THR A 260 -0.74 15.18 -4.22
N VAL A 261 -1.92 14.82 -3.73
CA VAL A 261 -2.54 15.44 -2.55
C VAL A 261 -3.06 14.35 -1.63
N PHE A 262 -2.64 14.37 -0.37
CA PHE A 262 -3.22 13.50 0.64
C PHE A 262 -4.55 14.06 1.13
N THR A 263 -5.54 13.21 1.42
CA THR A 263 -6.87 13.66 1.88
C THR A 263 -6.81 14.39 3.22
N SER A 264 -5.79 14.13 4.03
CA SER A 264 -5.51 14.89 5.26
C SER A 264 -5.02 16.33 4.99
N ALA A 265 -4.42 16.57 3.82
CA ALA A 265 -3.95 17.88 3.37
C ALA A 265 -4.98 18.61 2.50
N LEU A 266 -5.82 17.86 1.77
CA LEU A 266 -6.85 18.38 0.88
C LEU A 266 -7.74 19.39 1.61
N GLU A 267 -7.70 20.64 1.16
CA GLU A 267 -8.48 21.74 1.74
C GLU A 267 -9.97 21.35 1.81
N GLY A 268 -10.64 21.59 2.94
CA GLY A 268 -12.04 21.20 3.20
C GLY A 268 -12.33 19.70 3.25
N CYS A 269 -11.30 18.84 3.31
CA CYS A 269 -11.44 17.43 3.65
C CYS A 269 -10.75 17.10 4.99
N TRP A 270 -9.45 17.39 5.10
CA TRP A 270 -8.64 17.28 6.31
C TRP A 270 -8.83 15.98 7.14
N THR A 271 -9.09 14.86 6.47
CA THR A 271 -9.32 13.56 7.10
C THR A 271 -8.57 12.44 6.38
N GLY A 272 -8.11 11.45 7.15
CA GLY A 272 -7.63 10.19 6.59
C GLY A 272 -8.80 9.40 5.98
N VAL A 273 -8.60 8.82 4.81
CA VAL A 273 -9.67 8.12 4.08
C VAL A 273 -9.20 6.71 3.74
N GLY A 274 -9.95 5.70 4.19
CA GLY A 274 -9.64 4.31 3.88
C GLY A 274 -9.77 3.98 2.39
N HIS A 275 -9.16 2.88 1.94
CA HIS A 275 -9.09 2.50 0.52
C HIS A 275 -10.44 2.55 -0.20
N LEU A 276 -11.45 1.85 0.34
CA LEU A 276 -12.78 1.80 -0.24
C LEU A 276 -13.56 3.11 -0.03
N ALA A 277 -13.27 3.83 1.06
CA ALA A 277 -13.90 5.10 1.36
C ALA A 277 -13.54 6.20 0.38
N MET A 278 -12.40 6.09 -0.30
CA MET A 278 -11.91 7.08 -1.25
C MET A 278 -12.95 7.48 -2.32
N VAL A 279 -13.79 6.55 -2.77
CA VAL A 279 -14.78 6.81 -3.82
C VAL A 279 -16.16 7.26 -3.31
N TRP A 280 -16.46 7.14 -2.02
CA TRP A 280 -17.77 7.50 -1.45
C TRP A 280 -17.71 8.54 -0.32
N CYS A 281 -16.55 8.79 0.25
CA CYS A 281 -16.32 9.81 1.27
C CYS A 281 -16.80 11.15 0.74
N HIS A 282 -17.79 11.75 1.39
CA HIS A 282 -18.43 12.94 0.87
C HIS A 282 -17.46 14.11 0.67
N GLN A 283 -16.58 14.35 1.64
CA GLN A 283 -15.56 15.39 1.61
C GLN A 283 -14.63 15.29 0.38
N VAL A 284 -14.37 14.07 -0.10
CA VAL A 284 -13.52 13.82 -1.27
C VAL A 284 -14.33 13.85 -2.56
N ARG A 285 -15.39 13.03 -2.65
CA ARG A 285 -16.19 12.87 -3.88
C ARG A 285 -16.79 14.19 -4.36
N TRP A 286 -17.19 15.06 -3.42
CA TRP A 286 -17.83 16.33 -3.74
C TRP A 286 -16.87 17.24 -4.51
N ARG A 287 -15.60 17.27 -4.08
CA ARG A 287 -14.53 18.05 -4.73
C ARG A 287 -14.12 17.46 -6.07
N ILE A 288 -14.03 16.13 -6.17
CA ILE A 288 -13.74 15.46 -7.44
C ILE A 288 -14.84 15.76 -8.46
N ALA A 289 -16.10 15.64 -8.07
CA ALA A 289 -17.23 15.94 -8.94
C ALA A 289 -17.23 17.39 -9.39
N ARG A 290 -16.94 18.32 -8.48
CA ARG A 290 -16.85 19.74 -8.79
C ARG A 290 -15.71 20.05 -9.77
N ALA A 291 -14.53 19.48 -9.52
CA ALA A 291 -13.38 19.60 -10.41
C ALA A 291 -13.73 19.07 -11.81
N ALA A 292 -14.39 17.92 -11.91
CA ALA A 292 -14.74 17.32 -13.21
C ALA A 292 -15.72 18.18 -14.02
N LEU A 293 -16.73 18.79 -13.38
CA LEU A 293 -17.67 19.71 -14.03
C LEU A 293 -16.96 20.92 -14.63
N GLU A 294 -16.00 21.49 -13.90
CA GLU A 294 -15.27 22.67 -14.35
C GLU A 294 -14.14 22.33 -15.34
N ILE A 295 -13.48 21.17 -15.22
CA ILE A 295 -12.50 20.66 -16.19
C ILE A 295 -13.16 20.45 -17.56
N ALA A 296 -14.39 19.94 -17.58
CA ALA A 296 -15.14 19.71 -18.81
C ALA A 296 -15.40 21.00 -19.61
N ALA A 297 -15.59 22.13 -18.92
CA ALA A 297 -15.76 23.44 -19.55
C ALA A 297 -14.43 24.14 -19.88
N ALA A 298 -13.30 23.67 -19.33
CA ALA A 298 -12.00 24.29 -19.48
C ALA A 298 -11.36 23.96 -20.85
N PRO A 299 -11.03 24.98 -21.69
CA PRO A 299 -10.65 24.77 -23.09
C PRO A 299 -9.19 24.33 -23.29
N SER A 300 -8.29 24.65 -22.37
CA SER A 300 -6.84 24.38 -22.49
C SER A 300 -6.30 23.50 -21.36
N LEU A 301 -5.18 22.81 -21.58
CA LEU A 301 -4.53 22.00 -20.53
C LEU A 301 -4.16 22.82 -19.29
N GLU A 302 -3.71 24.06 -19.48
CA GLU A 302 -3.39 24.99 -18.39
C GLU A 302 -4.64 25.38 -17.59
N SER A 303 -5.75 25.72 -18.26
CA SER A 303 -7.00 26.01 -17.57
C SER A 303 -7.54 24.81 -16.78
N ARG A 304 -7.39 23.59 -17.31
CA ARG A 304 -7.75 22.34 -16.61
C ARG A 304 -6.87 22.11 -15.37
N ALA A 305 -5.58 22.39 -15.47
CA ALA A 305 -4.64 22.37 -14.35
C ALA A 305 -5.04 23.39 -13.27
N THR A 306 -5.41 24.61 -13.65
CA THR A 306 -5.92 25.63 -12.73
C THR A 306 -7.18 25.17 -12.00
N VAL A 307 -8.12 24.52 -12.69
CA VAL A 307 -9.33 23.95 -12.06
C VAL A 307 -8.97 22.83 -11.08
N MET A 308 -8.03 21.94 -11.44
CA MET A 308 -7.53 20.92 -10.53
C MET A 308 -6.90 21.54 -9.27
N ASP A 309 -6.05 22.55 -9.43
CA ASP A 309 -5.43 23.27 -8.32
C ASP A 309 -6.48 23.97 -7.45
N LYS A 310 -7.53 24.53 -8.05
CA LYS A 310 -8.62 25.17 -7.30
C LYS A 310 -9.35 24.22 -6.36
N TRP A 311 -9.78 23.06 -6.86
CA TRP A 311 -10.68 22.16 -6.13
C TRP A 311 -9.98 21.06 -5.35
N LEU A 312 -8.77 20.68 -5.78
CA LEU A 312 -8.02 19.54 -5.27
C LEU A 312 -6.62 19.91 -4.73
N ARG A 313 -6.42 21.16 -4.26
CA ARG A 313 -5.20 21.66 -3.60
C ARG A 313 -5.01 21.19 -2.16
N ASP A 314 -3.75 21.22 -1.74
CA ASP A 314 -3.28 21.05 -0.35
C ASP A 314 -2.88 22.38 0.34
N GLY A 315 -2.91 23.48 -0.41
CA GLY A 315 -2.58 24.81 0.08
C GLY A 315 -1.08 25.10 0.23
N HIS A 316 -0.19 24.24 -0.29
CA HIS A 316 1.26 24.44 -0.19
C HIS A 316 1.85 25.31 -1.29
N THR A 317 1.13 25.47 -2.40
CA THR A 317 1.43 26.45 -3.44
C THR A 317 0.40 27.58 -3.42
N LEU A 318 0.83 28.78 -3.82
CA LEU A 318 -0.10 29.90 -4.00
C LEU A 318 -1.17 29.53 -5.04
N PRO A 319 -2.40 30.06 -4.90
CA PRO A 319 -3.45 29.83 -5.87
C PRO A 319 -3.03 30.30 -7.26
N SER A 320 -3.37 29.49 -8.26
CA SER A 320 -3.12 29.80 -9.67
C SER A 320 -3.99 30.97 -10.19
N GLU A 321 -5.07 31.31 -9.49
CA GLU A 321 -5.91 32.47 -9.80
C GLU A 321 -5.20 33.79 -9.46
N PRO A 322 -5.39 34.86 -10.25
CA PRO A 322 -4.72 36.13 -10.04
C PRO A 322 -5.12 36.78 -8.71
N LEU A 323 -4.12 37.27 -7.98
CA LEU A 323 -4.32 38.04 -6.77
C LEU A 323 -4.95 39.41 -7.09
N PRO A 324 -5.71 40.01 -6.16
CA PRO A 324 -6.24 41.37 -6.33
C PRO A 324 -5.12 42.36 -6.66
N SER A 325 -5.30 43.16 -7.70
CA SER A 325 -4.37 44.23 -8.12
C SER A 325 -4.91 45.64 -7.85
N ASP A 326 -5.99 45.73 -7.07
CA ASP A 326 -6.66 46.99 -6.78
C ASP A 326 -5.75 47.91 -5.95
N VAL A 327 -5.80 49.22 -6.24
CA VAL A 327 -5.11 50.25 -5.47
C VAL A 327 -6.12 50.90 -4.54
N MET A 328 -5.89 50.78 -3.23
CA MET A 328 -6.73 51.40 -2.22
C MET A 328 -6.23 52.83 -1.93
N GLN A 329 -7.13 53.80 -1.92
CA GLN A 329 -6.83 55.17 -1.52
C GLN A 329 -7.18 55.33 -0.04
N LEU A 330 -6.18 55.55 0.80
CA LEU A 330 -6.33 55.70 2.24
C LEU A 330 -6.34 57.19 2.62
N ARG A 331 -7.44 57.65 3.23
CA ARG A 331 -7.57 59.03 3.73
C ARG A 331 -7.44 59.08 5.26
N PRO A 332 -6.97 60.20 5.83
CA PRO A 332 -6.99 60.40 7.28
C PRO A 332 -8.42 60.33 7.83
N GLY A 333 -8.68 59.43 8.79
CA GLY A 333 -9.98 59.27 9.45
C GLY A 333 -10.87 58.12 8.93
N ASP A 334 -10.52 57.52 7.79
CA ASP A 334 -11.27 56.39 7.20
C ASP A 334 -10.84 55.01 7.76
N TYR A 335 -9.95 54.99 8.75
CA TYR A 335 -9.36 53.76 9.29
C TYR A 335 -9.17 53.81 10.80
N ASP A 336 -9.23 52.63 11.41
CA ASP A 336 -8.94 52.41 12.82
C ASP A 336 -7.46 52.05 13.02
N LEU A 337 -6.84 52.65 14.04
CA LEU A 337 -5.45 52.42 14.40
C LEU A 337 -5.34 51.26 15.40
N VAL A 338 -4.63 50.19 15.01
CA VAL A 338 -4.29 49.10 15.92
C VAL A 338 -2.97 49.44 16.62
N PRO A 339 -2.93 49.47 17.98
CA PRO A 339 -1.70 49.76 18.71
C PRO A 339 -0.55 48.81 18.33
N GLN A 340 0.67 49.33 18.28
CA GLN A 340 1.87 48.52 18.03
C GLN A 340 1.96 47.35 19.04
N HIS A 341 2.43 46.20 18.58
CA HIS A 341 2.60 44.97 19.37
C HIS A 341 1.31 44.31 19.89
N ARG A 342 0.12 44.82 19.52
CA ARG A 342 -1.15 44.13 19.75
C ARG A 342 -1.60 43.34 18.53
N SER A 343 -2.32 42.25 18.77
CA SER A 343 -3.07 41.57 17.73
C SER A 343 -4.23 42.44 17.28
N PHE A 344 -4.40 42.50 15.96
CA PHE A 344 -5.63 42.95 15.34
C PHE A 344 -6.66 41.84 15.50
N ALA A 345 -7.85 42.11 16.05
CA ALA A 345 -8.92 41.13 16.18
C ALA A 345 -10.28 41.83 16.06
N VAL A 346 -11.08 41.37 15.10
CA VAL A 346 -12.44 41.82 14.84
C VAL A 346 -13.36 40.62 14.97
N ARG A 347 -14.25 40.68 15.96
CA ARG A 347 -15.36 39.75 16.14
C ARG A 347 -16.60 40.36 15.49
N ASP A 348 -17.40 39.52 14.83
CA ASP A 348 -18.69 39.90 14.26
C ASP A 348 -18.60 41.15 13.36
N PRO A 349 -17.80 41.11 12.28
CA PRO A 349 -17.59 42.27 11.41
C PRO A 349 -18.91 42.76 10.82
N VAL A 350 -19.17 44.07 10.91
CA VAL A 350 -20.37 44.72 10.34
C VAL A 350 -19.93 45.80 9.34
N GLY A 351 -20.53 45.83 8.16
CA GLY A 351 -20.24 46.85 7.16
C GLY A 351 -18.83 46.74 6.57
N SER A 352 -18.22 47.89 6.26
CA SER A 352 -16.88 47.95 5.66
C SER A 352 -15.97 48.85 6.49
N HIS A 353 -14.83 48.31 6.93
CA HIS A 353 -13.88 48.98 7.81
C HIS A 353 -12.43 48.73 7.38
N ILE A 354 -11.55 49.70 7.62
CA ILE A 354 -10.12 49.60 7.35
C ILE A 354 -9.36 49.66 8.68
N TYR A 355 -8.46 48.72 8.89
CA TYR A 355 -7.61 48.67 10.08
C TYR A 355 -6.15 48.79 9.69
N THR A 356 -5.41 49.67 10.36
CA THR A 356 -3.99 49.87 10.06
C THR A 356 -3.12 49.38 11.21
N ILE A 357 -2.07 48.65 10.87
CA ILE A 357 -1.15 47.99 11.80
C ILE A 357 0.27 48.37 11.39
N SER A 358 1.03 48.90 12.34
CA SER A 358 2.44 49.24 12.10
C SER A 358 3.34 48.04 12.41
N PRO A 359 4.35 47.75 11.55
CA PRO A 359 5.35 46.73 11.86
C PRO A 359 6.14 47.11 13.12
N PRO A 360 6.70 46.13 13.85
CA PRO A 360 7.58 46.40 14.99
C PRO A 360 8.82 47.18 14.51
N ALA A 361 9.38 48.03 15.39
CA ALA A 361 10.57 48.82 15.08
C ALA A 361 11.77 47.91 14.83
N SER A 362 12.49 48.15 13.73
CA SER A 362 13.71 47.41 13.41
C SER A 362 14.89 47.96 14.23
N ASP A 363 15.18 47.34 15.37
CA ASP A 363 16.49 47.53 16.01
C ASP A 363 17.53 46.71 15.22
N ASP A 364 18.50 47.39 14.62
CA ASP A 364 19.74 46.82 14.06
C ASP A 364 19.66 45.73 12.97
N GLY A 365 19.19 46.10 11.77
CA GLY A 365 19.72 45.52 10.52
C GLY A 365 19.24 44.11 10.16
N VAL A 366 18.01 44.05 9.63
CA VAL A 366 17.42 42.97 8.82
C VAL A 366 17.04 41.68 9.58
N ASP A 367 16.03 41.79 10.43
CA ASP A 367 15.11 40.67 10.68
C ASP A 367 13.83 40.88 9.86
N THR A 368 13.60 40.05 8.85
CA THR A 368 12.31 40.00 8.14
C THR A 368 11.20 39.64 9.13
N VAL A 369 10.06 40.31 9.05
CA VAL A 369 8.87 40.00 9.86
C VAL A 369 7.80 39.38 8.98
N ARG A 370 6.97 38.53 9.56
CA ARG A 370 5.85 37.91 8.85
C ARG A 370 4.54 38.46 9.39
N PHE A 371 3.70 38.99 8.50
CA PHE A 371 2.32 39.32 8.85
C PHE A 371 1.45 38.09 8.62
N VAL A 372 0.74 37.67 9.67
CA VAL A 372 -0.16 36.50 9.62
C VAL A 372 -1.57 36.97 9.92
N LEU A 373 -2.53 36.56 9.09
CA LEU A 373 -3.94 36.88 9.22
C LEU A 373 -4.79 35.63 9.03
N TYR A 374 -5.82 35.50 9.86
CA TYR A 374 -6.80 34.44 9.84
C TYR A 374 -8.20 35.05 9.67
N ALA A 375 -8.98 34.51 8.75
CA ALA A 375 -10.37 34.90 8.54
C ALA A 375 -11.29 33.67 8.60
N SER A 376 -12.22 33.64 9.57
CA SER A 376 -13.13 32.50 9.76
C SER A 376 -14.32 32.57 8.82
N GLN A 377 -14.50 31.52 8.02
CA GLN A 377 -15.59 31.33 7.07
C GLN A 377 -15.78 32.42 5.98
N GLY A 378 -15.12 33.58 6.08
CA GLY A 378 -15.10 34.61 5.04
C GLY A 378 -14.08 34.34 3.94
N SER A 379 -13.79 35.37 3.15
CA SER A 379 -12.87 35.26 2.01
C SER A 379 -11.61 36.13 2.16
N VAL A 380 -10.47 35.59 1.73
CA VAL A 380 -9.26 36.35 1.39
C VAL A 380 -8.93 36.00 -0.06
N PRO A 381 -9.35 36.82 -1.04
CA PRO A 381 -9.34 36.43 -2.43
C PRO A 381 -7.94 36.00 -2.93
N PRO A 382 -7.86 34.97 -3.78
CA PRO A 382 -8.99 34.21 -4.36
C PRO A 382 -9.52 33.07 -3.48
N ILE A 383 -9.00 32.88 -2.26
CA ILE A 383 -9.37 31.74 -1.40
C ILE A 383 -10.57 32.06 -0.49
N ALA A 384 -11.51 31.11 -0.44
CA ALA A 384 -12.66 31.10 0.44
C ALA A 384 -13.18 29.67 0.63
N PRO A 385 -13.96 29.37 1.69
CA PRO A 385 -14.86 28.22 1.69
C PRO A 385 -15.82 28.26 0.50
N HIS A 386 -16.46 27.13 0.16
CA HIS A 386 -17.36 27.09 -0.99
C HIS A 386 -18.60 27.96 -0.78
N ARG A 387 -19.12 28.00 0.46
CA ARG A 387 -20.21 28.88 0.88
C ARG A 387 -19.68 29.85 1.93
N PRO A 388 -18.94 30.90 1.53
CA PRO A 388 -18.33 31.80 2.48
C PRO A 388 -19.36 32.74 3.11
N LEU A 389 -19.04 33.27 4.28
CA LEU A 389 -19.73 34.43 4.83
C LEU A 389 -19.56 35.64 3.89
N PRO A 390 -20.48 36.62 3.93
CA PRO A 390 -20.47 37.74 2.98
C PRO A 390 -19.21 38.60 3.03
N PHE A 391 -18.48 38.58 4.16
CA PHE A 391 -17.34 39.46 4.35
C PHE A 391 -16.11 39.03 3.54
N ARG A 392 -15.43 40.03 2.95
CA ARG A 392 -14.20 39.89 2.18
C ARG A 392 -13.08 40.69 2.83
N THR A 393 -11.93 40.06 2.99
CA THR A 393 -10.73 40.67 3.58
C THR A 393 -9.63 40.79 2.53
N VAL A 394 -9.05 41.99 2.40
CA VAL A 394 -7.90 42.25 1.52
C VAL A 394 -6.81 42.98 2.30
N VAL A 395 -5.57 42.53 2.15
CA VAL A 395 -4.40 43.08 2.85
C VAL A 395 -3.61 43.96 1.90
N TYR A 396 -3.33 45.18 2.33
CA TYR A 396 -2.59 46.20 1.59
C TYR A 396 -1.34 46.63 2.35
N ILE A 397 -0.35 47.12 1.61
CA ILE A 397 0.80 47.85 2.14
C ILE A 397 0.70 49.32 1.72
N CYS A 398 0.79 50.22 2.69
CA CYS A 398 0.68 51.66 2.53
C CYS A 398 2.02 52.32 2.89
N PRO A 399 2.65 53.09 1.97
CA PRO A 399 3.79 53.91 2.31
C PRO A 399 3.38 55.07 3.22
N GLU A 400 4.26 55.47 4.13
CA GLU A 400 4.09 56.69 4.92
C GLU A 400 4.46 57.89 4.04
N SER A 401 3.45 58.63 3.59
CA SER A 401 3.55 59.73 2.64
C SER A 401 2.67 60.89 3.11
N ASP A 402 3.12 62.12 2.88
CA ASP A 402 2.33 63.34 3.11
C ASP A 402 1.24 63.55 2.03
N SER A 403 1.14 62.64 1.06
CA SER A 403 0.09 62.66 0.03
C SER A 403 -1.28 62.30 0.62
N ASP A 404 -2.27 63.16 0.43
CA ASP A 404 -3.68 62.89 0.76
C ASP A 404 -4.50 62.82 -0.54
N PRO A 405 -5.01 61.64 -0.95
CA PRO A 405 -4.94 60.33 -0.29
C PRO A 405 -3.61 59.57 -0.48
N VAL A 406 -3.32 58.62 0.42
CA VAL A 406 -2.18 57.69 0.32
C VAL A 406 -2.58 56.49 -0.54
N ALA A 407 -1.80 56.20 -1.59
CA ALA A 407 -2.00 55.02 -2.43
C ALA A 407 -1.40 53.77 -1.77
N CYS A 408 -2.25 52.79 -1.48
CA CYS A 408 -1.88 51.49 -0.92
C CYS A 408 -2.02 50.38 -1.97
N PHE A 409 -1.06 49.47 -2.00
CA PHE A 409 -1.01 48.36 -2.96
C PHE A 409 -1.34 47.04 -2.27
N ALA A 410 -2.02 46.13 -2.96
CA ALA A 410 -2.29 44.80 -2.42
C ALA A 410 -0.97 44.09 -2.08
N LEU A 411 -0.88 43.55 -0.86
CA LEU A 411 0.30 42.83 -0.40
C LEU A 411 0.22 41.38 -0.92
N PRO A 412 1.20 40.89 -1.70
CA PRO A 412 1.20 39.50 -2.13
C PRO A 412 1.50 38.55 -0.95
N PRO A 413 0.72 37.47 -0.79
CA PRO A 413 0.99 36.46 0.24
C PRO A 413 2.18 35.57 -0.13
N SER A 414 2.92 35.13 0.89
CA SER A 414 3.83 33.97 0.83
C SER A 414 3.08 32.66 1.09
N THR A 415 1.93 32.69 1.76
CA THR A 415 1.04 31.54 1.95
C THR A 415 -0.40 32.01 1.95
N LEU A 416 -1.24 31.35 1.16
CA LEU A 416 -2.68 31.61 1.11
C LEU A 416 -3.42 30.28 0.93
N LYS A 417 -4.09 29.83 1.99
CA LYS A 417 -4.77 28.53 2.02
C LYS A 417 -5.90 28.46 3.03
N LEU A 418 -6.69 27.41 2.95
CA LEU A 418 -7.70 27.07 3.96
C LEU A 418 -7.13 26.10 5.01
N ILE A 419 -7.41 26.33 6.30
CA ILE A 419 -7.11 25.41 7.41
C ILE A 419 -8.41 25.05 8.17
N PRO A 420 -8.50 23.88 8.81
CA PRO A 420 -9.69 23.49 9.56
C PRO A 420 -9.89 24.36 10.80
N ASN A 421 -11.13 24.46 11.27
CA ASN A 421 -11.48 25.03 12.57
C ASN A 421 -12.24 23.98 13.40
N PRO A 422 -11.54 23.09 14.12
CA PRO A 422 -12.16 21.99 14.84
C PRO A 422 -13.15 22.46 15.91
N VAL A 423 -14.30 21.78 16.02
CA VAL A 423 -15.33 22.09 17.02
C VAL A 423 -14.79 21.85 18.43
N PRO A 424 -14.87 22.83 19.35
CA PRO A 424 -14.39 22.68 20.72
C PRO A 424 -15.02 21.47 21.44
N GLY A 425 -14.18 20.62 22.03
CA GLY A 425 -14.63 19.44 22.79
C GLY A 425 -15.08 18.23 21.96
N ALA A 426 -15.14 18.36 20.63
CA ALA A 426 -15.40 17.27 19.72
C ALA A 426 -14.08 16.58 19.26
N PRO A 427 -14.12 15.29 18.88
CA PRO A 427 -13.00 14.68 18.17
C PRO A 427 -12.81 15.34 16.80
N PHE A 428 -11.56 15.37 16.33
CA PHE A 428 -11.23 15.82 14.98
C PHE A 428 -10.49 14.71 14.23
N PRO A 429 -10.83 14.45 12.95
CA PRO A 429 -12.09 14.84 12.31
C PRO A 429 -13.31 14.22 13.05
N VAL A 430 -14.48 14.85 12.89
CA VAL A 430 -15.72 14.36 13.50
C VAL A 430 -16.16 13.08 12.79
N PRO A 431 -16.33 11.95 13.50
CA PRO A 431 -16.77 10.69 12.90
C PRO A 431 -18.09 10.84 12.15
N ASP A 432 -18.19 10.25 10.96
CA ASP A 432 -19.38 10.21 10.10
C ASP A 432 -19.98 11.57 9.65
N GLU A 433 -19.43 12.69 10.12
CA GLU A 433 -19.84 14.05 9.76
C GLU A 433 -18.73 14.78 8.98
N GLY A 434 -17.48 14.64 9.43
CA GLY A 434 -16.31 15.26 8.80
C GLY A 434 -16.33 16.77 8.90
N THR A 435 -15.91 17.43 7.81
CA THR A 435 -16.03 18.88 7.64
C THR A 435 -17.04 19.22 6.55
N ASP A 436 -17.74 20.33 6.72
CA ASP A 436 -18.70 20.87 5.75
C ASP A 436 -18.00 21.79 4.72
N GLU A 437 -18.60 21.98 3.55
CA GLU A 437 -18.05 22.82 2.47
C GLU A 437 -17.99 24.32 2.82
N SER A 438 -18.75 24.74 3.84
CA SER A 438 -18.75 26.10 4.40
C SER A 438 -17.71 26.32 5.50
N GLU A 439 -17.08 25.25 6.00
CA GLU A 439 -16.14 25.33 7.10
C GLU A 439 -14.70 25.61 6.64
N GLY A 440 -14.00 26.39 7.45
CA GLY A 440 -12.57 26.65 7.27
C GLY A 440 -12.19 28.07 7.68
N VAL A 441 -10.91 28.24 7.97
CA VAL A 441 -10.29 29.53 8.26
C VAL A 441 -9.29 29.80 7.14
N VAL A 442 -9.40 30.96 6.50
CA VAL A 442 -8.43 31.37 5.49
C VAL A 442 -7.19 31.89 6.21
N LEU A 443 -6.06 31.23 5.97
CA LEU A 443 -4.73 31.63 6.43
C LEU A 443 -4.05 32.44 5.34
N TYR A 444 -3.69 33.67 5.67
CA TYR A 444 -2.88 34.56 4.85
C TYR A 444 -1.56 34.85 5.61
N GLU A 445 -0.43 34.58 4.96
CA GLU A 445 0.89 34.97 5.44
C GLU A 445 1.59 35.82 4.39
N ALA A 446 2.28 36.88 4.80
CA ALA A 446 3.13 37.68 3.92
C ALA A 446 4.43 38.08 4.64
N GLU A 447 5.56 37.94 3.95
CA GLU A 447 6.86 38.35 4.44
C GLU A 447 7.14 39.81 4.09
N LEU A 448 7.66 40.54 5.07
CA LEU A 448 7.87 41.98 4.99
C LEU A 448 9.25 42.32 5.57
N VAL A 449 9.96 43.23 4.90
CA VAL A 449 11.11 43.90 5.50
C VAL A 449 10.56 45.09 6.29
N PRO A 450 10.67 45.11 7.63
CA PRO A 450 10.16 46.21 8.42
C PRO A 450 10.90 47.49 8.05
N THR A 451 10.21 48.42 7.38
CA THR A 451 10.69 49.78 7.19
C THR A 451 9.91 50.69 8.13
N ALA A 452 10.59 51.65 8.75
CA ALA A 452 9.97 52.61 9.67
C ALA A 452 8.87 53.48 8.99
N ARG A 453 8.69 53.38 7.67
CA ARG A 453 7.82 54.22 6.84
C ARG A 453 6.77 53.43 6.04
N SER A 454 6.37 52.25 6.49
CA SER A 454 5.32 51.46 5.82
C SER A 454 4.34 50.86 6.83
N ARG A 455 3.04 50.93 6.55
CA ARG A 455 1.97 50.34 7.38
C ARG A 455 1.22 49.26 6.60
N VAL A 456 0.78 48.22 7.30
CA VAL A 456 -0.13 47.21 6.72
C VAL A 456 -1.55 47.65 7.00
N ALA A 457 -2.40 47.68 5.97
CA ALA A 457 -3.81 47.99 6.08
C ALA A 457 -4.66 46.76 5.72
N VAL A 458 -5.57 46.38 6.61
CA VAL A 458 -6.52 45.29 6.42
C VAL A 458 -7.88 45.89 6.15
N LYS A 459 -8.40 45.69 4.93
CA LYS A 459 -9.74 46.14 4.54
C LYS A 459 -10.70 44.95 4.68
N ILE A 460 -11.73 45.11 5.51
CA ILE A 460 -12.84 44.16 5.65
C ILE A 460 -14.07 44.81 5.02
N GLU A 461 -14.72 44.12 4.09
CA GLU A 461 -15.88 44.62 3.35
C GLU A 461 -17.06 43.67 3.49
N GLY A 462 -18.28 44.21 3.59
CA GLY A 462 -19.51 43.41 3.53
C GLY A 462 -19.78 42.54 4.77
N GLY A 463 -19.33 42.96 5.95
CA GLY A 463 -19.63 42.29 7.21
C GLY A 463 -21.13 42.30 7.54
N ASP A 464 -21.66 41.16 7.98
CA ASP A 464 -23.05 40.94 8.35
C ASP A 464 -23.25 40.61 9.85
N GLY A 465 -22.19 40.74 10.66
CA GLY A 465 -22.20 40.41 12.09
C GLY A 465 -21.85 38.95 12.42
N HIS A 466 -21.33 38.18 11.45
CA HIS A 466 -20.88 36.81 11.69
C HIS A 466 -19.40 36.60 11.38
N GLY A 467 -18.78 35.66 12.10
CA GLY A 467 -17.39 35.26 11.91
C GLY A 467 -16.40 36.21 12.58
N TRP A 468 -15.12 36.07 12.23
CA TRP A 468 -14.06 36.86 12.81
C TRP A 468 -12.85 36.96 11.90
N VAL A 469 -12.06 38.02 12.09
CA VAL A 469 -10.77 38.23 11.43
C VAL A 469 -9.76 38.67 12.48
N PHE A 470 -8.60 38.02 12.55
CA PHE A 470 -7.51 38.47 13.40
C PHE A 470 -6.16 38.31 12.73
N GLY A 471 -5.18 39.12 13.13
CA GLY A 471 -3.83 39.04 12.60
C GLY A 471 -2.80 39.73 13.48
N GLN A 472 -1.53 39.37 13.29
CA GLN A 472 -0.41 39.92 14.04
C GLN A 472 0.88 39.77 13.23
N PHE A 473 1.85 40.64 13.51
CA PHE A 473 3.24 40.40 13.14
C PHE A 473 3.86 39.33 14.02
N VAL A 474 4.49 38.34 13.41
CA VAL A 474 5.25 37.29 14.09
C VAL A 474 6.70 37.28 13.60
N PRO A 475 7.66 36.85 14.45
CA PRO A 475 9.03 36.60 14.01
C PRO A 475 9.06 35.58 12.86
N ASN A 476 9.94 35.79 11.87
CA ASN A 476 10.05 34.86 10.73
C ASN A 476 10.88 33.61 11.06
N ALA A 477 11.69 33.64 12.12
CA ALA A 477 12.59 32.56 12.49
C ALA A 477 11.83 31.33 13.03
N ALA A 478 12.03 30.17 12.39
CA ALA A 478 11.57 28.89 12.91
C ALA A 478 12.47 28.42 14.07
N VAL A 479 11.86 27.78 15.07
CA VAL A 479 12.59 27.13 16.16
C VAL A 479 13.14 25.80 15.64
N VAL A 480 14.43 25.77 15.34
CA VAL A 480 15.10 24.53 14.93
C VAL A 480 15.52 23.75 16.17
N VAL A 481 15.04 22.51 16.30
CA VAL A 481 15.37 21.65 17.43
C VAL A 481 16.02 20.37 16.90
N GLU A 482 17.28 20.17 17.25
CA GLU A 482 18.00 18.94 16.93
C GLU A 482 17.63 17.83 17.91
N VAL A 483 16.56 17.11 17.56
CA VAL A 483 16.18 15.88 18.27
C VAL A 483 16.56 14.67 17.43
N GLY A 484 17.55 13.92 17.91
CA GLY A 484 17.94 12.66 17.28
C GLY A 484 17.05 11.50 17.72
N LEU A 485 16.85 10.51 16.85
CA LEU A 485 16.05 9.33 17.21
C LEU A 485 16.60 8.57 18.43
N LYS A 486 17.93 8.56 18.62
CA LYS A 486 18.59 7.83 19.71
C LYS A 486 18.11 8.25 21.10
N SER A 487 17.77 9.52 21.30
CA SER A 487 17.19 10.00 22.57
C SER A 487 15.72 9.62 22.71
N LEU A 488 14.98 9.54 21.60
CA LEU A 488 13.55 9.25 21.59
C LEU A 488 13.20 7.76 21.73
N VAL A 489 14.16 6.86 21.45
CA VAL A 489 13.95 5.39 21.54
C VAL A 489 13.63 4.95 22.97
N LEU A 490 14.24 5.59 23.98
CA LEU A 490 14.14 5.20 25.41
C LEU A 490 13.57 6.29 26.33
N SER A 491 13.51 7.55 25.87
CA SER A 491 13.03 8.67 26.68
C SER A 491 12.22 9.64 25.84
N SER A 492 11.42 10.49 26.49
CA SER A 492 10.75 11.60 25.85
C SER A 492 11.64 12.84 25.79
N VAL A 493 11.38 13.71 24.82
CA VAL A 493 12.06 15.00 24.68
C VAL A 493 11.03 16.11 24.82
N ARG A 494 11.29 17.02 25.76
CA ARG A 494 10.46 18.19 26.03
C ARG A 494 10.98 19.38 25.22
N ILE A 495 10.10 20.01 24.45
CA ILE A 495 10.40 21.15 23.59
C ILE A 495 9.56 22.33 24.05
N SER A 496 10.18 23.45 24.42
CA SER A 496 9.47 24.67 24.80
C SER A 496 8.81 25.33 23.59
N VAL A 497 7.56 25.78 23.74
CA VAL A 497 6.81 26.47 22.69
C VAL A 497 6.77 27.97 23.00
N PRO A 498 7.38 28.83 22.15
CA PRO A 498 7.24 30.29 22.27
C PRO A 498 5.78 30.75 22.19
N SER A 499 5.46 31.87 22.86
CA SER A 499 4.17 32.54 22.66
C SER A 499 4.10 33.21 21.30
N GLY A 500 3.00 32.99 20.59
CA GLY A 500 2.66 33.68 19.36
C GLY A 500 1.37 33.13 18.78
N ILE A 501 0.80 33.83 17.80
CA ILE A 501 -0.35 33.34 17.01
C ILE A 501 0.06 32.30 15.94
N ARG A 502 1.37 32.22 15.66
CA ARG A 502 2.00 31.26 14.77
C ARG A 502 3.39 30.94 15.31
N THR A 503 3.64 29.67 15.58
CA THR A 503 4.95 29.17 16.01
C THR A 503 5.34 28.00 15.14
N GLU A 504 6.48 28.08 14.45
CA GLU A 504 6.99 27.01 13.60
C GLU A 504 8.21 26.35 14.26
N ILE A 505 8.15 25.02 14.40
CA ILE A 505 9.18 24.18 15.00
C ILE A 505 9.64 23.20 13.92
N TYR A 506 10.94 23.17 13.66
CA TYR A 506 11.54 22.29 12.68
C TYR A 506 12.43 21.24 13.34
N LEU A 507 12.18 19.98 13.03
CA LEU A 507 12.85 18.79 13.57
C LEU A 507 13.61 18.07 12.43
N PRO A 508 14.78 18.59 12.00
CA PRO A 508 15.51 18.08 10.83
C PRO A 508 16.10 16.67 11.04
N SER A 509 16.45 16.31 12.27
CA SER A 509 17.07 15.01 12.57
C SER A 509 16.06 13.90 12.87
N LEU A 510 14.76 14.23 12.89
CA LEU A 510 13.70 13.28 13.17
C LEU A 510 13.31 12.55 11.87
N SER A 511 13.40 11.21 11.87
CA SER A 511 13.20 10.42 10.65
C SER A 511 11.74 10.43 10.18
N ALA A 512 11.48 11.01 9.01
CA ALA A 512 10.22 10.96 8.28
C ALA A 512 10.11 9.65 7.46
N ASN A 513 9.66 8.58 8.12
CA ASN A 513 9.53 7.25 7.51
C ASN A 513 8.23 6.56 7.93
N ALA A 514 7.58 5.86 6.98
CA ALA A 514 6.30 5.17 7.17
C ALA A 514 6.30 4.05 8.21
N LEU A 515 7.48 3.59 8.63
CA LEU A 515 7.68 2.58 9.66
C LEU A 515 7.73 3.15 11.09
N LEU A 516 7.77 4.47 11.27
CA LEU A 516 7.89 5.13 12.58
C LEU A 516 6.69 6.02 12.85
N VAL A 517 6.23 6.00 14.10
CA VAL A 517 5.16 6.86 14.60
C VAL A 517 5.62 7.51 15.91
N TYR A 518 5.44 8.82 16.01
CA TYR A 518 5.77 9.58 17.21
C TYR A 518 4.50 10.04 17.92
N GLN A 519 4.50 9.99 19.24
CA GLN A 519 3.44 10.58 20.05
C GLN A 519 3.85 11.98 20.50
N LEU A 520 2.94 12.93 20.34
CA LEU A 520 3.06 14.28 20.86
C LEU A 520 2.08 14.48 22.01
N THR A 521 2.57 14.96 23.15
CA THR A 521 1.75 15.33 24.30
C THR A 521 1.92 16.82 24.58
N PRO A 522 0.88 17.64 24.46
CA PRO A 522 0.97 19.07 24.75
C PRO A 522 0.94 19.33 26.27
N GLU A 523 1.75 20.29 26.71
CA GLU A 523 1.70 20.86 28.04
C GLU A 523 1.10 22.27 27.96
N TYR A 524 0.18 22.57 28.87
CA TYR A 524 -0.56 23.83 28.90
C TYR A 524 -0.05 24.76 30.00
N HIS A 525 -0.15 26.06 29.79
CA HIS A 525 0.16 27.03 30.84
C HIS A 525 -0.91 26.95 31.96
N PRO A 526 -0.56 26.98 33.26
CA PRO A 526 -1.52 26.82 34.36
C PRO A 526 -2.67 27.84 34.34
N ASP A 527 -2.37 29.06 33.90
CA ASP A 527 -3.33 30.17 33.81
C ASP A 527 -4.12 30.21 32.48
N ALA A 528 -3.90 29.26 31.57
CA ALA A 528 -4.59 29.24 30.28
C ALA A 528 -6.00 28.65 30.43
N ALA A 529 -7.01 29.52 30.50
CA ALA A 529 -8.41 29.12 30.35
C ALA A 529 -8.73 28.91 28.86
N CYS A 530 -8.60 27.69 28.36
CA CYS A 530 -9.01 27.35 27.00
C CYS A 530 -10.56 27.28 26.95
N SER A 531 -11.21 28.40 26.65
CA SER A 531 -12.66 28.49 26.53
C SER A 531 -13.13 28.22 25.10
N ALA A 532 -14.41 27.88 24.93
CA ALA A 532 -15.03 27.75 23.62
C ALA A 532 -15.18 29.10 22.88
N ASP A 533 -15.04 30.22 23.59
CA ASP A 533 -15.19 31.58 23.06
C ASP A 533 -13.92 32.11 22.39
N SER A 534 -12.83 31.34 22.42
CA SER A 534 -11.59 31.70 21.74
C SER A 534 -11.75 31.70 20.23
N LEU A 535 -11.19 32.73 19.58
CA LEU A 535 -11.30 32.91 18.12
C LEU A 535 -10.80 31.67 17.38
N LEU A 536 -9.55 31.30 17.66
CA LEU A 536 -8.90 30.11 17.12
C LEU A 536 -8.23 29.38 18.27
N LEU A 537 -8.74 28.19 18.55
CA LEU A 537 -8.09 27.26 19.48
C LEU A 537 -6.76 26.78 18.87
N PRO A 538 -5.74 26.48 19.71
CA PRO A 538 -4.46 26.00 19.24
C PRO A 538 -4.61 24.80 18.31
N LEU A 539 -4.16 24.96 17.06
CA LEU A 539 -4.20 23.95 16.02
C LEU A 539 -2.77 23.63 15.60
N LEU A 540 -2.38 22.37 15.76
CA LEU A 540 -1.12 21.86 15.24
C LEU A 540 -1.30 21.44 13.78
N THR A 541 -0.48 21.98 12.91
CA THR A 541 -0.23 21.52 11.55
C THR A 541 1.07 20.72 11.55
N HIS A 542 1.00 19.45 11.16
CA HIS A 542 2.14 18.55 11.06
C HIS A 542 2.41 18.21 9.60
N ARG A 543 3.62 18.50 9.12
CA ARG A 543 4.06 18.24 7.74
C ARG A 543 5.35 17.44 7.73
N THR A 544 5.43 16.45 6.85
CA THR A 544 6.66 15.66 6.60
C THR A 544 7.00 15.53 5.13
N HIS A 545 6.03 15.76 4.24
CA HIS A 545 6.18 15.73 2.80
C HIS A 545 5.43 16.92 2.20
N PRO A 546 5.85 17.49 1.05
CA PRO A 546 5.17 18.63 0.45
C PRO A 546 3.71 18.40 0.07
N SER A 547 3.27 17.15 -0.08
CA SER A 547 1.87 16.79 -0.38
C SER A 547 1.06 16.26 0.81
N GLU A 548 1.69 16.14 1.98
CA GLU A 548 1.10 15.52 3.16
C GLU A 548 1.17 16.45 4.37
N THR A 549 -0.02 16.82 4.84
CA THR A 549 -0.24 17.61 6.05
C THR A 549 -1.31 16.95 6.91
N HIS A 550 -1.13 17.00 8.23
CA HIS A 550 -2.11 16.56 9.23
C HIS A 550 -2.43 17.71 10.18
N TYR A 551 -3.65 17.70 10.73
CA TYR A 551 -4.15 18.74 11.62
C TYR A 551 -4.63 18.13 12.94
N TYR A 552 -4.17 18.68 14.07
CA TYR A 552 -4.51 18.20 15.41
C TYR A 552 -4.89 19.36 16.33
N PRO A 553 -6.08 19.33 16.97
CA PRO A 553 -6.40 20.27 18.04
C PRO A 553 -5.43 20.07 19.23
N LEU A 554 -4.85 21.14 19.72
CA LEU A 554 -4.04 21.17 20.95
C LEU A 554 -4.87 21.79 22.08
N THR A 555 -5.94 21.10 22.48
CA THR A 555 -6.81 21.55 23.56
C THR A 555 -6.84 20.53 24.69
N PRO A 556 -6.99 20.97 25.97
CA PRO A 556 -7.11 20.03 27.09
C PRO A 556 -8.31 19.08 26.97
N SER A 557 -9.35 19.49 26.23
CA SER A 557 -10.55 18.70 25.95
C SER A 557 -10.36 17.67 24.84
N PHE A 558 -9.28 17.73 24.06
CA PHE A 558 -9.02 16.78 22.99
C PHE A 558 -8.63 15.41 23.57
N SER A 559 -9.50 14.43 23.37
CA SER A 559 -9.39 13.11 24.02
C SER A 559 -8.52 12.08 23.28
N ARG A 560 -8.10 12.37 22.05
CA ARG A 560 -7.34 11.43 21.20
C ARG A 560 -5.83 11.64 21.33
N ARG A 561 -5.08 10.54 21.17
CA ARG A 561 -3.61 10.58 21.05
C ARG A 561 -3.22 11.34 19.78
N ILE A 562 -2.25 12.24 19.88
CA ILE A 562 -1.67 12.93 18.73
C ILE A 562 -0.51 12.08 18.21
N LEU A 563 -0.74 11.38 17.11
CA LEU A 563 0.21 10.45 16.50
C LEU A 563 0.75 11.01 15.19
N LEU A 564 1.99 11.48 15.24
CA LEU A 564 2.72 12.04 14.11
C LEU A 564 3.30 10.91 13.26
N HIS A 565 2.89 10.81 12.00
CA HIS A 565 3.36 9.81 11.04
C HIS A 565 3.73 10.44 9.70
N SER A 566 4.36 9.66 8.82
CA SER A 566 4.83 10.15 7.53
C SER A 566 4.69 9.08 6.45
N HIS A 567 4.38 9.49 5.22
CA HIS A 567 4.53 8.65 4.03
C HIS A 567 5.64 9.15 3.10
N ALA A 568 6.55 10.00 3.59
CA ALA A 568 7.65 10.57 2.80
C ALA A 568 8.63 9.49 2.28
N SER A 569 8.87 8.45 3.06
CA SER A 569 9.70 7.30 2.69
C SER A 569 9.18 6.01 3.30
N GLY A 570 9.54 4.86 2.72
CA GLY A 570 9.15 3.55 3.23
C GLY A 570 9.97 2.42 2.61
N PRO A 571 9.66 1.16 2.93
CA PRO A 571 10.33 0.02 2.32
C PRO A 571 10.27 0.10 0.80
N TYR A 572 11.42 0.07 0.15
CA TYR A 572 11.58 0.11 -1.31
C TYR A 572 11.18 1.42 -2.00
N ILE A 573 10.81 2.45 -1.25
CA ILE A 573 10.42 3.79 -1.72
C ILE A 573 11.29 4.83 -1.02
N ALA A 574 12.10 5.54 -1.82
CA ALA A 574 12.94 6.62 -1.33
C ALA A 574 12.17 7.95 -1.34
N SER A 575 12.48 8.84 -0.40
CA SER A 575 12.09 10.25 -0.51
C SER A 575 13.14 11.03 -1.28
N ASP A 576 12.68 11.94 -2.15
CA ASP A 576 13.51 12.95 -2.80
C ASP A 576 13.49 14.29 -2.02
N HIS A 577 12.76 14.35 -0.90
CA HIS A 577 12.52 15.56 -0.10
C HIS A 577 13.31 15.56 1.23
N PRO A 578 13.48 16.73 1.87
CA PRO A 578 14.20 16.85 3.14
C PRO A 578 13.64 15.90 4.20
N VAL A 579 14.53 15.17 4.86
CA VAL A 579 14.20 14.28 5.97
C VAL A 579 13.91 15.16 7.19
N GLY A 580 12.69 15.12 7.73
CA GLY A 580 12.35 15.87 8.93
C GLY A 580 10.86 16.07 9.15
N HIS A 581 10.53 16.63 10.31
CA HIS A 581 9.15 16.99 10.66
C HIS A 581 9.06 18.51 10.86
N THR A 582 8.06 19.14 10.25
CA THR A 582 7.69 20.53 10.52
C THR A 582 6.38 20.55 11.31
N LEU A 583 6.40 21.25 12.44
CA LEU A 583 5.25 21.44 13.32
C LEU A 583 4.94 22.94 13.38
N THR A 584 3.75 23.33 12.93
CA THR A 584 3.30 24.72 12.99
C THR A 584 2.08 24.81 13.90
N ILE A 585 2.15 25.63 14.94
CA ILE A 585 1.05 25.84 15.88
C ILE A 585 0.39 27.17 15.53
N HIS A 586 -0.89 27.13 15.17
CA HIS A 586 -1.74 28.28 14.89
C HIS A 586 -2.65 28.53 16.10
N SER A 587 -2.75 29.76 16.60
CA SER A 587 -3.60 30.09 17.77
C SER A 587 -3.99 31.56 17.76
N SER A 588 -5.09 31.89 18.45
CA SER A 588 -5.45 33.29 18.77
C SER A 588 -4.68 33.87 19.96
N GLY A 589 -3.93 33.03 20.69
CA GLY A 589 -3.12 33.42 21.85
C GLY A 589 -3.83 33.35 23.20
N GLU A 590 -5.15 33.16 23.23
CA GLU A 590 -5.95 33.04 24.47
C GLU A 590 -5.70 31.71 25.20
N CYS A 591 -5.54 30.60 24.45
CA CYS A 591 -5.14 29.29 24.97
C CYS A 591 -3.67 29.03 24.62
N ARG A 592 -2.80 28.96 25.64
CA ARG A 592 -1.34 28.91 25.46
C ARG A 592 -0.77 27.52 25.77
N VAL A 593 -0.16 26.92 24.75
CA VAL A 593 0.69 25.73 24.87
C VAL A 593 2.09 26.18 25.33
N SER A 594 2.59 25.62 26.42
CA SER A 594 3.89 26.01 27.02
C SER A 594 5.04 25.13 26.53
N ALA A 595 4.79 23.84 26.35
CA ALA A 595 5.74 22.88 25.83
C ALA A 595 5.03 21.73 25.09
N ILE A 596 5.78 21.00 24.28
CA ILE A 596 5.36 19.71 23.71
C ILE A 596 6.36 18.64 24.10
N GLU A 597 5.85 17.49 24.52
CA GLU A 597 6.64 16.30 24.80
C GLU A 597 6.53 15.33 23.62
N LEU A 598 7.67 14.87 23.11
CA LEU A 598 7.74 13.96 21.97
C LEU A 598 8.35 12.61 22.40
N SER A 599 7.74 11.50 21.99
CA SER A 599 8.26 10.14 22.19
C SER A 599 7.93 9.22 21.01
N VAL A 600 8.58 8.06 20.91
CA VAL A 600 8.19 7.03 19.93
C VAL A 600 6.97 6.26 20.47
N ASP A 601 5.88 6.21 19.70
CA ASP A 601 4.77 5.30 20.00
C ASP A 601 5.11 3.91 19.42
N TRP A 602 5.69 3.05 20.25
CA TRP A 602 6.10 1.71 19.84
C TRP A 602 4.93 0.83 19.40
N TRP A 603 3.74 1.02 19.98
CA TRP A 603 2.57 0.24 19.62
C TRP A 603 2.13 0.58 18.19
N ALA A 604 1.96 1.87 17.90
CA ALA A 604 1.62 2.32 16.56
C ALA A 604 2.72 2.00 15.54
N THR A 605 4.00 2.17 15.92
CA THR A 605 5.18 1.82 15.12
C THR A 605 5.17 0.33 14.72
N ILE A 606 4.97 -0.58 15.67
CA ILE A 606 4.88 -2.02 15.40
C ILE A 606 3.67 -2.32 14.49
N GLY A 607 2.55 -1.62 14.67
CA GLY A 607 1.37 -1.72 13.82
C GLY A 607 1.66 -1.43 12.33
N ARG A 608 2.66 -0.59 12.04
CA ARG A 608 3.11 -0.30 10.67
C ARG A 608 3.93 -1.43 10.05
N TRP A 609 4.63 -2.24 10.84
CA TRP A 609 5.59 -3.21 10.30
C TRP A 609 4.90 -4.42 9.66
N GLY A 610 3.79 -4.88 10.24
CA GLY A 610 3.10 -6.10 9.82
C GLY A 610 2.67 -6.06 8.35
N SER A 611 1.97 -5.00 7.94
CA SER A 611 1.50 -4.82 6.56
C SER A 611 2.64 -4.58 5.56
N ARG A 612 3.78 -4.06 6.03
CA ARG A 612 4.93 -3.71 5.17
C ARG A 612 5.91 -4.87 4.94
N TYR A 613 5.97 -5.86 5.84
CA TYR A 613 6.94 -6.96 5.80
C TYR A 613 6.33 -8.37 5.72
N ALA A 614 5.02 -8.52 5.54
CA ALA A 614 4.36 -9.82 5.40
C ALA A 614 4.95 -10.66 4.24
N THR A 615 5.16 -10.06 3.07
CA THR A 615 5.78 -10.74 1.91
C THR A 615 7.24 -11.10 2.17
N ALA A 616 7.97 -10.25 2.90
CA ALA A 616 9.34 -10.51 3.31
C ALA A 616 9.42 -11.75 4.22
N ALA A 617 8.50 -11.88 5.19
CA ALA A 617 8.42 -13.05 6.06
C ALA A 617 8.19 -14.35 5.26
N ALA A 618 7.28 -14.33 4.28
CA ALA A 618 7.01 -15.49 3.43
C ALA A 618 8.23 -15.88 2.58
N CYS A 619 8.92 -14.91 1.97
CA CYS A 619 10.14 -15.17 1.20
C CYS A 619 11.27 -15.69 2.09
N TRP A 620 11.48 -15.10 3.26
CA TRP A 620 12.51 -15.53 4.20
C TRP A 620 12.24 -16.94 4.75
N ALA A 621 10.97 -17.32 4.92
CA ALA A 621 10.61 -18.70 5.26
C ALA A 621 11.01 -19.69 4.15
N VAL A 622 10.83 -19.34 2.86
CA VAL A 622 11.38 -20.14 1.74
C VAL A 622 12.91 -20.23 1.83
N GLY A 623 13.59 -19.12 2.10
CA GLY A 623 15.05 -19.08 2.26
C GLY A 623 15.56 -19.96 3.40
N ILE A 624 14.85 -19.96 4.54
CA ILE A 624 15.12 -20.84 5.69
C ILE A 624 14.99 -22.31 5.29
N VAL A 625 13.88 -22.68 4.63
CA VAL A 625 13.66 -24.06 4.20
C VAL A 625 14.69 -24.48 3.15
N ALA A 626 15.13 -23.57 2.28
CA ALA A 626 16.20 -23.81 1.33
C ALA A 626 17.55 -24.09 2.02
N ILE A 627 17.89 -23.36 3.10
CA ILE A 627 19.08 -23.66 3.92
C ILE A 627 18.95 -25.03 4.59
N VAL A 628 17.76 -25.36 5.12
CA VAL A 628 17.50 -26.69 5.70
C VAL A 628 17.74 -27.79 4.66
N LEU A 629 17.23 -27.62 3.44
CA LEU A 629 17.48 -28.57 2.35
C LEU A 629 18.96 -28.65 1.97
N TRP A 630 19.67 -27.52 1.93
CA TRP A 630 21.12 -27.48 1.68
C TRP A 630 21.91 -28.29 2.72
N ASP A 631 21.57 -28.12 4.01
CA ASP A 631 22.18 -28.85 5.12
C ASP A 631 21.90 -30.36 5.04
N VAL A 632 20.64 -30.74 4.82
CA VAL A 632 20.23 -32.15 4.65
C VAL A 632 20.99 -32.79 3.48
N TRP A 633 21.06 -32.12 2.34
CA TRP A 633 21.77 -32.62 1.18
C TRP A 633 23.26 -32.81 1.44
N GLY A 634 23.88 -31.85 2.13
CA GLY A 634 25.29 -31.91 2.50
C GLY A 634 25.62 -33.07 3.46
N LEU A 635 24.72 -33.36 4.40
CA LEU A 635 24.87 -34.49 5.34
C LEU A 635 24.78 -35.83 4.61
N VAL A 636 23.79 -35.98 3.73
CA VAL A 636 23.54 -37.26 3.05
C VAL A 636 24.61 -37.55 2.00
N GLU A 637 25.10 -36.54 1.26
CA GLU A 637 26.26 -36.70 0.36
C GLU A 637 27.55 -37.06 1.13
N GLY A 638 27.62 -36.73 2.42
CA GLY A 638 28.68 -37.14 3.34
C GLY A 638 28.54 -38.55 3.90
N GLY A 639 27.48 -39.29 3.52
CA GLY A 639 27.22 -40.66 3.97
C GLY A 639 26.28 -40.80 5.17
N ALA A 640 25.69 -39.72 5.66
CA ALA A 640 24.73 -39.77 6.76
C ALA A 640 23.32 -40.19 6.29
N LEU A 641 22.49 -40.68 7.22
CA LEU A 641 21.07 -40.89 6.96
C LEU A 641 20.31 -39.56 6.88
N VAL A 642 19.20 -39.54 6.13
CA VAL A 642 18.33 -38.37 6.03
C VAL A 642 17.68 -38.13 7.40
N PRO A 643 17.93 -37.00 8.08
CA PRO A 643 17.28 -36.68 9.36
C PRO A 643 15.78 -36.45 9.15
N ASP A 644 14.98 -36.55 10.21
CA ASP A 644 13.58 -36.08 10.18
C ASP A 644 13.52 -34.54 10.21
N VAL A 645 12.39 -33.97 9.76
CA VAL A 645 12.24 -32.50 9.66
C VAL A 645 12.42 -31.80 11.00
N ARG A 646 11.97 -32.40 12.12
CA ARG A 646 12.14 -31.80 13.44
C ARG A 646 13.63 -31.73 13.79
N SER A 647 14.39 -32.79 13.56
CA SER A 647 15.84 -32.80 13.79
C SER A 647 16.57 -31.76 12.93
N SER A 648 16.17 -31.62 11.65
CA SER A 648 16.73 -30.59 10.75
C SER A 648 16.43 -29.17 11.21
N LEU A 649 15.21 -28.89 11.68
CA LEU A 649 14.84 -27.59 12.24
C LEU A 649 15.58 -27.31 13.56
N GLU A 650 15.78 -28.32 14.41
CA GLU A 650 16.59 -28.17 15.63
C GLU A 650 18.06 -27.87 15.31
N PHE A 651 18.63 -28.52 14.29
CA PHE A 651 19.96 -28.21 13.80
C PHE A 651 20.06 -26.78 13.29
N PHE A 652 19.09 -26.33 12.48
CA PHE A 652 19.03 -24.95 12.00
C PHE A 652 18.97 -23.95 13.18
N ALA A 653 18.07 -24.18 14.13
CA ALA A 653 17.89 -23.31 15.30
C ALA A 653 19.16 -23.19 16.16
N ARG A 654 19.90 -24.29 16.33
CA ARG A 654 21.11 -24.30 17.18
C ARG A 654 22.36 -23.82 16.45
N ARG A 655 22.51 -24.15 15.16
CA ARG A 655 23.77 -23.98 14.43
C ARG A 655 23.75 -22.87 13.39
N ARG A 656 22.62 -22.64 12.72
CA ARG A 656 22.49 -21.64 11.64
C ARG A 656 21.93 -20.32 12.15
N MET A 657 20.87 -20.36 12.96
CA MET A 657 20.17 -19.17 13.43
C MET A 657 21.08 -18.10 14.07
N PRO A 658 21.99 -18.42 15.02
CA PRO A 658 22.81 -17.38 15.65
C PRO A 658 23.69 -16.61 14.64
N TRP A 659 24.27 -17.34 13.68
CA TRP A 659 25.09 -16.74 12.62
C TRP A 659 24.26 -15.93 11.63
N LEU A 660 23.08 -16.43 11.24
CA LEU A 660 22.19 -15.72 10.33
C LEU A 660 21.61 -14.44 10.95
N VAL A 661 21.31 -14.44 12.25
CA VAL A 661 20.89 -13.24 12.97
C VAL A 661 22.01 -12.19 13.00
N ALA A 662 23.24 -12.61 13.34
CA ALA A 662 24.39 -11.71 13.32
C ALA A 662 24.67 -11.16 11.91
N LEU A 663 24.60 -12.02 10.89
CA LEU A 663 24.76 -11.62 9.50
C LEU A 663 23.64 -10.66 9.06
N ALA A 664 22.39 -10.93 9.43
CA ALA A 664 21.24 -10.11 9.08
C ALA A 664 21.34 -8.69 9.67
N TYR A 665 21.90 -8.55 10.88
CA TYR A 665 22.21 -7.25 11.45
C TYR A 665 23.28 -6.52 10.64
N VAL A 666 24.41 -7.19 10.33
CA VAL A 666 25.51 -6.59 9.55
C VAL A 666 25.05 -6.20 8.15
N VAL A 667 24.35 -7.08 7.44
CA VAL A 667 23.82 -6.82 6.09
C VAL A 667 22.86 -5.64 6.09
N SER A 668 22.04 -5.51 7.14
CA SER A 668 21.12 -4.37 7.28
C SER A 668 21.81 -3.03 7.47
N LEU A 669 23.09 -3.00 7.87
CA LEU A 669 23.91 -1.80 8.01
C LEU A 669 24.68 -1.45 6.73
N LEU A 670 24.74 -2.37 5.76
CA LEU A 670 25.45 -2.13 4.50
C LEU A 670 24.61 -1.19 3.61
N PRO A 671 25.22 -0.15 3.01
CA PRO A 671 24.54 0.67 2.03
C PRO A 671 24.07 -0.17 0.85
N SER A 672 22.76 -0.18 0.58
CA SER A 672 22.15 -0.96 -0.49
C SER A 672 21.18 -0.12 -1.32
N ARG A 673 20.89 -0.57 -2.54
CA ARG A 673 19.79 0.00 -3.34
C ARG A 673 18.46 -0.26 -2.63
N ALA A 674 17.49 0.65 -2.79
CA ALA A 674 16.17 0.54 -2.17
C ALA A 674 15.45 -0.76 -2.54
N GLY A 675 15.74 -1.35 -3.71
CA GLY A 675 15.11 -2.59 -4.16
C GLY A 675 15.68 -3.90 -3.59
N VAL A 676 16.61 -3.84 -2.63
CA VAL A 676 17.31 -5.02 -2.08
C VAL A 676 17.06 -5.14 -0.58
N TRP A 677 17.18 -6.38 -0.08
CA TRP A 677 16.99 -6.75 1.33
C TRP A 677 15.60 -6.34 1.83
N LEU A 678 15.52 -5.61 2.94
CA LEU A 678 14.29 -5.07 3.52
C LEU A 678 13.97 -3.65 3.07
N GLY A 679 14.70 -3.11 2.09
CA GLY A 679 14.52 -1.74 1.60
C GLY A 679 14.97 -0.65 2.58
N ASN A 680 15.74 -1.00 3.61
CA ASN A 680 16.21 -0.09 4.66
C ASN A 680 17.50 0.68 4.31
N ARG A 681 18.13 0.39 3.17
CA ARG A 681 19.26 1.16 2.59
C ARG A 681 20.50 1.33 3.48
N GLY A 682 20.69 0.49 4.50
CA GLY A 682 21.78 0.63 5.46
C GLY A 682 21.45 1.49 6.68
N ASP A 683 20.20 1.91 6.86
CA ASP A 683 19.79 2.71 8.03
C ASP A 683 19.93 1.89 9.33
N PRO A 684 20.78 2.34 10.28
CA PRO A 684 20.99 1.64 11.54
C PRO A 684 19.74 1.48 12.40
N MET A 685 18.74 2.35 12.27
CA MET A 685 17.49 2.25 13.05
C MET A 685 16.66 1.05 12.65
N PHE A 686 16.60 0.78 11.35
CA PHE A 686 15.84 -0.33 10.81
C PHE A 686 16.64 -1.64 10.78
N ALA A 687 17.92 -1.62 11.17
CA ALA A 687 18.74 -2.83 11.19
C ALA A 687 18.25 -3.91 12.17
N ALA A 688 17.60 -3.50 13.27
CA ALA A 688 16.99 -4.42 14.21
C ALA A 688 15.77 -5.16 13.63
N LEU A 689 15.11 -4.63 12.59
CA LEU A 689 13.96 -5.30 11.97
C LEU A 689 14.33 -6.66 11.40
N ALA A 690 15.50 -6.76 10.76
CA ALA A 690 16.00 -8.03 10.23
C ALA A 690 16.27 -9.07 11.35
N VAL A 691 16.77 -8.60 12.49
CA VAL A 691 17.05 -9.42 13.69
C VAL A 691 15.76 -9.98 14.30
N LEU A 692 14.65 -9.24 14.22
CA LEU A 692 13.33 -9.69 14.68
C LEU A 692 12.61 -10.56 13.64
N LEU A 693 12.67 -10.17 12.36
CA LEU A 693 11.96 -10.84 11.28
C LEU A 693 12.44 -12.28 11.06
N LEU A 694 13.74 -12.54 11.16
CA LEU A 694 14.30 -13.87 10.90
C LEU A 694 13.82 -14.94 11.91
N PRO A 695 13.86 -14.71 13.24
CA PRO A 695 13.21 -15.59 14.22
C PRO A 695 11.71 -15.75 14.02
N ILE A 696 10.99 -14.69 13.64
CA ILE A 696 9.55 -14.76 13.33
C ILE A 696 9.32 -15.71 12.14
N ALA A 697 10.03 -15.50 11.03
CA ALA A 697 9.92 -16.34 9.85
C ALA A 697 10.27 -17.82 10.15
N PHE A 698 11.31 -18.08 10.94
CA PHE A 698 11.64 -19.45 11.38
C PHE A 698 10.56 -20.06 12.29
N GLY A 699 10.03 -19.29 13.23
CA GLY A 699 8.93 -19.74 14.07
C GLY A 699 7.67 -20.05 13.25
N LEU A 700 7.38 -19.28 12.19
CA LEU A 700 6.32 -19.58 11.24
C LEU A 700 6.57 -20.90 10.49
N VAL A 701 7.81 -21.20 10.09
CA VAL A 701 8.18 -22.51 9.51
C VAL A 701 7.93 -23.64 10.51
N CYS A 702 8.20 -23.42 11.80
CA CYS A 702 7.92 -24.39 12.85
C CYS A 702 6.40 -24.63 13.04
N VAL A 703 5.62 -23.54 13.04
CA VAL A 703 4.15 -23.59 13.10
C VAL A 703 3.59 -24.30 11.86
N SER A 704 4.07 -23.98 10.66
CA SER A 704 3.60 -24.63 9.42
C SER A 704 3.89 -26.12 9.43
N TRP A 705 5.05 -26.55 9.94
CA TRP A 705 5.36 -27.98 10.08
C TRP A 705 4.41 -28.68 11.05
N TRP A 706 4.08 -28.04 12.18
CA TRP A 706 3.09 -28.59 13.11
C TRP A 706 1.69 -28.71 12.48
N LEU A 707 1.26 -27.70 11.72
CA LEU A 707 0.00 -27.73 10.98
C LEU A 707 -0.02 -28.82 9.91
N LEU A 708 1.07 -29.02 9.16
CA LEU A 708 1.19 -30.11 8.18
C LEU A 708 1.09 -31.49 8.85
N MET A 709 1.71 -31.67 10.01
CA MET A 709 1.59 -32.92 10.78
C MET A 709 0.15 -33.15 11.26
N ALA A 710 -0.54 -32.10 11.72
CA ALA A 710 -1.95 -32.16 12.09
C ALA A 710 -2.85 -32.48 10.89
N LEU A 711 -2.57 -31.90 9.73
CA LEU A 711 -3.28 -32.16 8.47
C LEU A 711 -3.10 -33.60 7.98
N MET A 712 -1.89 -34.15 8.08
CA MET A 712 -1.59 -35.53 7.68
C MET A 712 -2.09 -36.57 8.68
N TRP A 713 -2.30 -36.22 9.95
CA TRP A 713 -2.72 -37.15 11.01
C TRP A 713 -4.01 -37.93 10.72
N PRO A 714 -5.13 -37.30 10.28
CA PRO A 714 -6.35 -38.05 9.96
C PRO A 714 -6.13 -38.97 8.75
N LEU A 715 -5.46 -38.49 7.70
CA LEU A 715 -5.18 -39.26 6.49
C LEU A 715 -4.30 -40.47 6.78
N LYS A 716 -3.21 -40.28 7.53
CA LYS A 716 -2.34 -41.35 8.04
C LYS A 716 -3.14 -42.38 8.84
N SER A 717 -4.06 -41.94 9.70
CA SER A 717 -4.87 -42.82 10.55
C SER A 717 -5.85 -43.68 9.74
N VAL A 718 -6.47 -43.10 8.71
CA VAL A 718 -7.34 -43.82 7.78
C VAL A 718 -6.54 -44.82 6.95
N LEU A 719 -5.42 -44.40 6.36
CA LEU A 719 -4.55 -45.27 5.57
C LEU A 719 -3.98 -46.43 6.40
N ARG A 720 -3.64 -46.20 7.68
CA ARG A 720 -3.20 -47.27 8.58
C ARG A 720 -4.28 -48.31 8.86
N ARG A 721 -5.56 -47.91 8.92
CA ARG A 721 -6.69 -48.81 9.27
C ARG A 721 -7.27 -49.54 8.06
N PHE A 722 -7.36 -48.86 6.92
CA PHE A 722 -8.08 -49.34 5.73
C PHE A 722 -7.21 -49.45 4.48
N GLY A 723 -6.00 -48.89 4.50
CA GLY A 723 -5.11 -48.85 3.35
C GLY A 723 -4.37 -50.17 3.16
N ARG A 724 -4.92 -51.06 2.33
CA ARG A 724 -4.06 -51.85 1.44
C ARG A 724 -3.64 -50.92 0.32
N ARG A 725 -2.33 -50.77 0.06
CA ARG A 725 -1.83 -50.10 -1.16
C ARG A 725 -2.63 -50.65 -2.33
N ARG A 726 -3.48 -49.84 -2.97
CA ARG A 726 -3.99 -50.18 -4.30
C ARG A 726 -2.78 -50.20 -5.20
N ALA A 727 -2.30 -51.39 -5.53
CA ALA A 727 -1.28 -51.63 -6.55
C ALA A 727 -1.82 -51.35 -7.96
N ASP A 728 -2.73 -50.39 -8.13
CA ASP A 728 -3.44 -50.12 -9.39
C ASP A 728 -2.69 -49.10 -10.28
N PHE A 729 -1.59 -48.50 -9.78
CA PHE A 729 -0.65 -47.75 -10.62
C PHE A 729 0.54 -48.62 -11.11
N ALA A 730 0.53 -49.93 -10.85
CA ALA A 730 1.69 -50.81 -10.98
C ALA A 730 2.02 -51.31 -12.40
N ALA A 731 1.50 -50.71 -13.48
CA ALA A 731 1.79 -51.22 -14.83
C ALA A 731 1.82 -50.15 -15.93
N ARG A 732 2.34 -48.94 -15.68
CA ARG A 732 2.61 -47.97 -16.75
C ARG A 732 4.09 -48.00 -17.12
N GLY A 733 4.40 -48.47 -18.34
CA GLY A 733 5.75 -48.39 -18.90
C GLY A 733 6.20 -46.94 -19.08
N PRO A 734 7.51 -46.66 -19.20
CA PRO A 734 8.06 -45.30 -19.28
C PRO A 734 7.49 -44.47 -20.45
N LEU A 735 7.01 -45.13 -21.51
CA LEU A 735 6.29 -44.49 -22.62
C LEU A 735 4.90 -43.96 -22.23
N ALA A 736 4.15 -44.69 -21.39
CA ALA A 736 2.82 -44.27 -20.93
C ALA A 736 2.92 -43.11 -19.92
N THR A 737 3.95 -43.12 -19.07
CA THR A 737 4.34 -42.02 -18.18
C THR A 737 4.69 -40.76 -18.96
N LEU A 738 5.58 -40.87 -19.96
CA LEU A 738 5.93 -39.75 -20.85
C LEU A 738 4.74 -39.24 -21.66
N ALA A 739 3.84 -40.12 -22.11
CA ALA A 739 2.61 -39.73 -22.79
C ALA A 739 1.63 -39.01 -21.85
N SER A 740 1.50 -39.46 -20.60
CA SER A 740 0.69 -38.81 -19.57
C SER A 740 1.27 -37.44 -19.17
N MET A 741 2.58 -37.33 -18.98
CA MET A 741 3.26 -36.04 -18.77
C MET A 741 3.11 -35.12 -19.97
N GLY A 742 3.28 -35.64 -21.19
CA GLY A 742 3.08 -34.90 -22.43
C GLY A 742 1.66 -34.36 -22.56
N LEU A 743 0.66 -35.16 -22.19
CA LEU A 743 -0.75 -34.75 -22.13
C LEU A 743 -0.97 -33.68 -21.06
N ILE A 744 -0.40 -33.82 -19.86
CA ILE A 744 -0.51 -32.81 -18.79
C ILE A 744 0.16 -31.50 -19.23
N PHE A 745 1.35 -31.55 -19.83
CA PHE A 745 2.01 -30.35 -20.35
C PHE A 745 1.21 -29.72 -21.50
N PHE A 746 0.60 -30.52 -22.38
CA PHE A 746 -0.28 -30.02 -23.43
C PHE A 746 -1.54 -29.35 -22.86
N VAL A 747 -2.16 -29.94 -21.84
CA VAL A 747 -3.31 -29.34 -21.14
C VAL A 747 -2.91 -28.05 -20.41
N ILE A 748 -1.74 -28.03 -19.76
CA ILE A 748 -1.23 -26.80 -19.12
C ILE A 748 -0.92 -25.73 -20.16
N PHE A 749 -0.39 -26.13 -21.31
CA PHE A 749 -0.06 -25.21 -22.39
C PHE A 749 -1.31 -24.55 -23.00
N ILE A 750 -2.46 -25.23 -22.98
CA ILE A 750 -3.66 -24.80 -23.71
C ILE A 750 -4.81 -24.32 -22.81
N LEU A 751 -5.01 -24.94 -21.64
CA LEU A 751 -6.26 -24.82 -20.88
C LEU A 751 -6.09 -24.42 -19.41
N VAL A 752 -5.04 -24.91 -18.75
CA VAL A 752 -4.93 -24.85 -17.29
C VAL A 752 -3.62 -24.15 -16.89
N PRO A 753 -3.65 -23.09 -16.08
CA PRO A 753 -2.43 -22.40 -15.69
C PRO A 753 -1.54 -23.32 -14.84
N TRP A 754 -0.22 -23.15 -14.96
CA TRP A 754 0.75 -24.04 -14.30
C TRP A 754 0.60 -24.07 -12.76
N GLN A 755 0.02 -23.01 -12.18
CA GLN A 755 -0.30 -22.88 -10.76
C GLN A 755 -1.27 -23.96 -10.25
N VAL A 756 -2.25 -24.36 -11.06
CA VAL A 756 -3.17 -25.47 -10.74
C VAL A 756 -2.41 -26.79 -10.70
N ALA A 757 -1.51 -27.00 -11.66
CA ALA A 757 -0.67 -28.20 -11.68
C ALA A 757 0.27 -28.25 -10.46
N PHE A 758 0.78 -27.10 -10.02
CA PHE A 758 1.60 -27.01 -8.81
C PHE A 758 0.79 -27.33 -7.54
N LEU A 759 -0.44 -26.82 -7.42
CA LEU A 759 -1.36 -27.19 -6.34
C LEU A 759 -1.66 -28.70 -6.35
N GLY A 760 -1.90 -29.27 -7.54
CA GLY A 760 -2.08 -30.71 -7.72
C GLY A 760 -0.86 -31.51 -7.25
N CYS A 761 0.35 -31.08 -7.61
CA CYS A 761 1.60 -31.67 -7.13
C CYS A 761 1.67 -31.67 -5.60
N TRP A 762 1.33 -30.54 -4.98
CA TRP A 762 1.33 -30.42 -3.52
C TRP A 762 0.30 -31.36 -2.87
N LEU A 763 -0.94 -31.42 -3.37
CA LEU A 763 -1.99 -32.31 -2.85
C LEU A 763 -1.60 -33.79 -2.95
N ILE A 764 -1.07 -34.21 -4.11
CA ILE A 764 -0.59 -35.58 -4.32
C ILE A 764 0.54 -35.87 -3.34
N HIS A 765 1.48 -34.95 -3.16
CA HIS A 765 2.63 -35.15 -2.28
C HIS A 765 2.25 -35.16 -0.79
N VAL A 766 1.21 -34.42 -0.36
CA VAL A 766 0.61 -34.57 0.98
C VAL A 766 0.12 -36.00 1.20
N TYR A 767 -0.61 -36.55 0.22
CA TYR A 767 -1.08 -37.93 0.27
C TYR A 767 0.08 -38.93 0.30
N THR A 768 1.07 -38.79 -0.58
CA THR A 768 2.27 -39.65 -0.63
C THR A 768 3.03 -39.62 0.70
N CYS A 769 3.17 -38.45 1.31
CA CYS A 769 3.82 -38.31 2.62
C CYS A 769 3.02 -39.01 3.73
N ALA A 770 1.69 -38.83 3.77
CA ALA A 770 0.84 -39.50 4.74
C ALA A 770 0.85 -41.03 4.58
N ALA A 771 0.87 -41.54 3.34
CA ALA A 771 0.99 -42.96 3.03
C ALA A 771 2.34 -43.53 3.48
N SER A 772 3.45 -42.86 3.17
CA SER A 772 4.79 -43.30 3.60
C SER A 772 4.92 -43.34 5.13
N LEU A 773 4.32 -42.38 5.84
CA LEU A 773 4.28 -42.39 7.31
C LEU A 773 3.37 -43.48 7.89
N ALA A 774 2.32 -43.88 7.19
CA ALA A 774 1.45 -45.00 7.57
C ALA A 774 2.17 -46.34 7.42
N ASP A 775 2.89 -46.54 6.30
CA ASP A 775 3.70 -47.74 6.02
C ASP A 775 4.78 -47.93 7.10
N LEU A 776 5.50 -46.87 7.47
CA LEU A 776 6.48 -46.89 8.55
C LEU A 776 5.85 -47.29 9.90
N SER A 777 4.65 -46.79 10.19
CA SER A 777 3.94 -47.11 11.43
C SER A 777 3.42 -48.55 11.46
N HIS A 778 3.04 -49.11 10.31
CA HIS A 778 2.59 -50.49 10.20
C HIS A 778 3.75 -51.48 10.47
N GLN A 779 4.94 -51.22 9.91
CA GLN A 779 6.13 -52.02 10.21
C GLN A 779 6.55 -51.93 11.69
N GLN A 780 6.45 -50.76 12.31
CA GLN A 780 6.71 -50.60 13.75
C GLN A 780 5.69 -51.38 14.60
N GLY A 781 4.41 -51.34 14.25
CA GLY A 781 3.35 -52.08 14.94
C GLY A 781 3.52 -53.61 14.86
N GLN A 782 3.99 -54.12 13.71
CA GLN A 782 4.30 -55.55 13.54
C GLN A 782 5.50 -55.99 14.40
N ARG A 783 6.55 -55.17 14.53
CA ARG A 783 7.69 -55.47 15.43
C ARG A 783 7.33 -55.50 16.91
N SER A 784 6.35 -54.71 17.35
CA SER A 784 5.88 -54.70 18.75
C SER A 784 4.95 -55.87 19.10
N LEU A 785 4.51 -56.66 18.12
CA LEU A 785 3.63 -57.82 18.31
C LEU A 785 4.39 -59.16 18.32
N GLU A 786 5.70 -59.16 18.05
CA GLU A 786 6.55 -60.32 18.32
C GLU A 786 6.89 -60.36 19.83
N PRO A 787 6.53 -61.42 20.57
CA PRO A 787 6.78 -61.50 22.00
C PRO A 787 8.29 -61.59 22.25
N GLU A 788 8.81 -60.66 23.06
CA GLU A 788 10.14 -60.74 23.66
C GLU A 788 10.17 -61.96 24.58
N ALA A 789 10.76 -63.06 24.10
CA ALA A 789 10.83 -64.32 24.84
C ALA A 789 11.72 -64.16 26.08
N VAL A 790 11.09 -64.11 27.26
CA VAL A 790 11.77 -64.20 28.57
C VAL A 790 12.29 -65.64 28.73
N PRO A 791 13.60 -65.87 28.89
CA PRO A 791 14.12 -67.23 29.03
C PRO A 791 13.90 -67.71 30.46
N LEU A 792 12.93 -68.60 30.67
CA LEU A 792 12.79 -69.40 31.89
C LEU A 792 13.10 -70.86 31.57
N VAL A 793 14.13 -71.37 32.26
CA VAL A 793 14.56 -72.78 32.39
C VAL A 793 15.48 -73.32 31.28
N ARG A 794 16.72 -73.66 31.69
CA ARG A 794 17.67 -74.50 30.96
C ARG A 794 17.16 -75.95 30.93
N LEU A 795 16.85 -76.46 29.75
CA LEU A 795 16.91 -77.88 29.42
C LEU A 795 17.72 -78.04 28.12
N MET A 796 18.47 -79.14 28.07
CA MET A 796 19.54 -79.48 27.11
C MET A 796 19.11 -79.48 25.62
N PRO A 797 20.07 -79.42 24.67
CA PRO A 797 19.87 -78.81 23.37
C PRO A 797 19.20 -79.78 22.37
N SER A 798 17.99 -79.45 21.94
CA SER A 798 17.51 -79.83 20.61
C SER A 798 17.81 -78.68 19.64
N ALA A 799 18.37 -79.02 18.49
CA ALA A 799 18.71 -78.09 17.43
C ALA A 799 17.43 -77.42 16.87
N GLU A 800 17.05 -76.30 17.45
CA GLU A 800 16.07 -75.39 16.88
C GLU A 800 16.78 -74.13 16.39
N ALA A 801 16.42 -73.75 15.17
CA ALA A 801 17.09 -72.75 14.36
C ALA A 801 17.28 -71.43 15.10
N ALA A 802 18.54 -70.97 15.17
CA ALA A 802 18.81 -69.57 15.44
C ALA A 802 18.06 -68.73 14.39
N PRO A 803 17.39 -67.62 14.77
CA PRO A 803 16.83 -66.70 13.78
C PRO A 803 17.94 -66.30 12.81
N ASP A 804 17.68 -66.48 11.52
CA ASP A 804 18.67 -66.27 10.47
C ASP A 804 19.14 -64.81 10.54
N GLU A 805 20.40 -64.56 10.92
CA GLU A 805 20.99 -63.21 11.00
C GLU A 805 20.75 -62.42 9.70
N ARG A 806 20.57 -63.15 8.58
CA ARG A 806 20.27 -62.59 7.27
C ARG A 806 18.88 -61.96 7.19
N GLU A 807 17.86 -62.56 7.81
CA GLU A 807 16.50 -62.02 7.85
C GLU A 807 16.42 -60.78 8.76
N THR A 808 17.10 -60.80 9.91
CA THR A 808 17.17 -59.65 10.82
C THR A 808 17.88 -58.46 10.17
N ARG A 809 18.99 -58.70 9.46
CA ARG A 809 19.71 -57.67 8.70
C ARG A 809 18.87 -57.12 7.55
N GLN A 810 18.15 -57.96 6.80
CA GLN A 810 17.26 -57.54 5.72
C GLN A 810 16.10 -56.68 6.24
N ALA A 811 15.45 -57.07 7.33
CA ALA A 811 14.39 -56.32 7.97
C ALA A 811 14.89 -54.96 8.51
N ALA A 812 16.10 -54.91 9.08
CA ALA A 812 16.72 -53.67 9.52
C ALA A 812 17.01 -52.72 8.34
N THR A 813 17.55 -53.23 7.23
CA THR A 813 17.80 -52.42 6.02
C THR A 813 16.51 -51.90 5.37
N ALA A 814 15.45 -52.70 5.34
CA ALA A 814 14.16 -52.30 4.78
C ALA A 814 13.50 -51.18 5.60
N HIS A 815 13.55 -51.26 6.93
CA HIS A 815 13.05 -50.22 7.82
C HIS A 815 13.82 -48.90 7.65
N THR A 816 15.16 -48.97 7.54
CA THR A 816 15.99 -47.77 7.32
C THR A 816 15.68 -47.10 5.99
N ALA A 817 15.46 -47.88 4.91
CA ALA A 817 15.06 -47.34 3.61
C ALA A 817 13.69 -46.63 3.67
N LEU A 818 12.70 -47.23 4.32
CA LEU A 818 11.37 -46.63 4.51
C LEU A 818 11.42 -45.35 5.36
N LEU A 819 12.25 -45.34 6.41
CA LEU A 819 12.49 -44.16 7.23
C LEU A 819 13.12 -43.02 6.42
N GLN A 820 14.15 -43.32 5.62
CA GLN A 820 14.79 -42.34 4.73
C GLN A 820 13.81 -41.78 3.71
N GLN A 821 12.99 -42.65 3.10
CA GLN A 821 11.94 -42.26 2.16
C GLN A 821 10.94 -41.29 2.82
N ALA A 822 10.39 -41.65 3.98
CA ALA A 822 9.43 -40.80 4.70
C ALA A 822 10.02 -39.43 5.06
N ASN A 823 11.30 -39.39 5.46
CA ASN A 823 12.00 -38.15 5.79
C ASN A 823 12.21 -37.27 4.55
N VAL A 824 12.54 -37.85 3.38
CA VAL A 824 12.66 -37.10 2.12
C VAL A 824 11.33 -36.51 1.68
N HIS A 825 10.24 -37.29 1.73
CA HIS A 825 8.90 -36.79 1.42
C HIS A 825 8.52 -35.61 2.31
N SER A 826 8.80 -35.72 3.62
CA SER A 826 8.50 -34.68 4.60
C SER A 826 9.24 -33.37 4.33
N HIS A 827 10.52 -33.42 3.96
CA HIS A 827 11.31 -32.21 3.62
C HIS A 827 10.83 -31.54 2.34
N ILE A 828 10.54 -32.32 1.31
CA ILE A 828 10.01 -31.79 0.05
C ILE A 828 8.62 -31.19 0.26
N LEU A 829 7.79 -31.81 1.12
CA LEU A 829 6.47 -31.28 1.46
C LEU A 829 6.56 -29.94 2.18
N LEU A 830 7.47 -29.80 3.16
CA LEU A 830 7.68 -28.52 3.83
C LEU A 830 8.13 -27.43 2.84
N PHE A 831 9.01 -27.78 1.90
CA PHE A 831 9.50 -26.88 0.87
C PHE A 831 8.40 -26.41 -0.09
N THR A 832 7.66 -27.34 -0.69
CA THR A 832 6.56 -26.98 -1.62
C THR A 832 5.44 -26.23 -0.91
N THR A 833 5.20 -26.48 0.38
CA THR A 833 4.23 -25.73 1.18
C THR A 833 4.56 -24.23 1.27
N TRP A 834 5.83 -23.86 1.42
CA TRP A 834 6.23 -22.45 1.49
C TRP A 834 6.30 -21.75 0.13
N LEU A 835 6.29 -22.49 -0.97
CA LEU A 835 6.13 -21.92 -2.31
C LEU A 835 4.66 -21.61 -2.64
N LEU A 836 3.68 -22.30 -2.01
CA LEU A 836 2.25 -22.08 -2.27
C LEU A 836 1.80 -20.63 -2.08
N PRO A 837 2.14 -19.91 -0.98
CA PRO A 837 1.73 -18.52 -0.80
C PRO A 837 2.21 -17.58 -1.91
N LEU A 838 3.29 -17.94 -2.62
CA LEU A 838 3.83 -17.13 -3.72
C LEU A 838 3.05 -17.32 -5.03
N VAL A 839 2.25 -18.39 -5.12
CA VAL A 839 1.58 -18.85 -6.34
C VAL A 839 0.05 -18.79 -6.22
N ALA A 840 -0.48 -19.03 -5.01
CA ALA A 840 -1.91 -19.06 -4.72
C ALA A 840 -2.69 -17.80 -5.15
N PRO A 841 -2.12 -16.57 -5.07
CA PRO A 841 -2.86 -15.37 -5.48
C PRO A 841 -3.17 -15.35 -6.98
N VAL A 842 -2.24 -15.80 -7.83
CA VAL A 842 -2.49 -15.90 -9.28
C VAL A 842 -3.49 -17.01 -9.59
N LEU A 843 -3.43 -18.12 -8.85
CA LEU A 843 -4.46 -19.17 -8.93
C LEU A 843 -5.86 -18.63 -8.57
N ALA A 844 -5.96 -17.76 -7.57
CA ALA A 844 -7.23 -17.13 -7.19
C ALA A 844 -7.80 -16.28 -8.33
N VAL A 845 -6.93 -15.58 -9.10
CA VAL A 845 -7.35 -14.87 -10.33
C VAL A 845 -7.96 -15.84 -11.32
N TRP A 846 -7.30 -16.96 -11.62
CA TRP A 846 -7.81 -17.95 -12.57
C TRP A 846 -9.16 -18.54 -12.15
N VAL A 847 -9.30 -18.94 -10.88
CA VAL A 847 -10.56 -19.47 -10.34
C VAL A 847 -11.68 -18.42 -10.45
N ARG A 848 -11.38 -17.16 -10.13
CA ARG A 848 -12.33 -16.06 -10.24
C ARG A 848 -12.74 -15.81 -11.69
N THR A 849 -11.78 -15.71 -12.61
CA THR A 849 -12.04 -15.53 -14.04
C THR A 849 -12.86 -16.69 -14.62
N LEU A 850 -12.57 -17.94 -14.24
CA LEU A 850 -13.38 -19.09 -14.67
C LEU A 850 -14.83 -18.98 -14.17
N ALA A 851 -15.02 -18.52 -12.93
CA ALA A 851 -16.35 -18.35 -12.34
C ALA A 851 -17.14 -17.19 -12.98
N THR A 852 -16.49 -16.12 -13.41
CA THR A 852 -17.16 -14.92 -13.95
C THR A 852 -17.29 -14.92 -15.47
N ALA A 853 -16.24 -15.34 -16.19
CA ALA A 853 -16.17 -15.29 -17.65
C ALA A 853 -16.42 -16.64 -18.35
N GLY A 854 -16.48 -17.75 -17.59
CA GLY A 854 -16.70 -19.08 -18.12
C GLY A 854 -15.53 -19.64 -18.96
N PHE A 855 -15.76 -20.79 -19.61
CA PHE A 855 -14.73 -21.51 -20.40
C PHE A 855 -14.37 -20.86 -21.75
N THR A 856 -15.04 -19.78 -22.14
CA THR A 856 -14.95 -19.16 -23.48
C THR A 856 -13.87 -18.09 -23.58
N THR A 857 -13.27 -17.68 -22.46
CA THR A 857 -12.19 -16.69 -22.45
C THR A 857 -10.83 -17.39 -22.33
N PRO A 858 -9.94 -17.27 -23.35
CA PRO A 858 -8.59 -17.79 -23.22
C PRO A 858 -7.86 -17.03 -22.09
N PHE A 859 -7.25 -17.77 -21.17
CA PHE A 859 -6.46 -17.19 -20.09
C PHE A 859 -5.08 -16.79 -20.65
N ASP A 860 -4.97 -15.61 -21.25
CA ASP A 860 -3.69 -15.15 -21.78
C ASP A 860 -2.75 -14.84 -20.60
N GLY A 861 -1.67 -15.62 -20.44
CA GLY A 861 -0.63 -15.24 -19.46
C GLY A 861 0.30 -16.34 -18.95
N ASP A 862 -0.24 -17.45 -18.45
CA ASP A 862 0.48 -18.33 -17.52
C ASP A 862 0.50 -19.81 -17.92
N HIS A 863 0.82 -20.07 -19.18
CA HIS A 863 0.90 -21.43 -19.73
C HIS A 863 2.34 -21.96 -19.86
N ASN A 864 3.32 -21.24 -19.33
CA ASN A 864 4.71 -21.69 -19.34
C ASN A 864 4.92 -22.84 -18.33
N PHE A 865 4.63 -24.07 -18.78
CA PHE A 865 4.74 -25.28 -17.97
C PHE A 865 6.15 -25.55 -17.43
N LEU A 866 7.19 -24.90 -17.98
CA LEU A 866 8.58 -25.06 -17.50
C LEU A 866 8.73 -24.66 -16.03
N TYR A 867 7.89 -23.74 -15.52
CA TYR A 867 7.91 -23.35 -14.11
C TYR A 867 7.45 -24.48 -13.16
N VAL A 868 6.57 -25.38 -13.60
CA VAL A 868 6.04 -26.48 -12.79
C VAL A 868 6.63 -27.84 -13.14
N ALA A 869 7.22 -27.98 -14.33
CA ALA A 869 7.75 -29.25 -14.84
C ALA A 869 8.70 -29.98 -13.86
N PRO A 870 9.65 -29.31 -13.18
CA PRO A 870 10.51 -29.98 -12.19
C PRO A 870 9.72 -30.63 -11.05
N PHE A 871 8.66 -29.97 -10.57
CA PHE A 871 7.83 -30.47 -9.47
C PHE A 871 6.95 -31.63 -9.91
N LEU A 872 6.38 -31.57 -11.12
CA LEU A 872 5.60 -32.67 -11.70
C LEU A 872 6.42 -33.95 -11.82
N VAL A 873 7.62 -33.85 -12.42
CA VAL A 873 8.54 -35.00 -12.58
C VAL A 873 8.97 -35.55 -11.22
N LEU A 874 9.28 -34.68 -10.27
CA LEU A 874 9.67 -35.08 -8.93
C LEU A 874 8.54 -35.85 -8.21
N VAL A 875 7.32 -35.30 -8.20
CA VAL A 875 6.17 -35.94 -7.54
C VAL A 875 5.82 -37.27 -8.21
N GLU A 876 5.86 -37.34 -9.53
CA GLU A 876 5.64 -38.60 -10.26
C GLU A 876 6.69 -39.66 -9.87
N ALA A 877 7.97 -39.31 -9.92
CA ALA A 877 9.06 -40.22 -9.55
C ALA A 877 8.96 -40.71 -8.09
N LEU A 878 8.58 -39.83 -7.17
CA LEU A 878 8.49 -40.13 -5.73
C LEU A 878 7.18 -40.83 -5.33
N SER A 879 6.11 -40.68 -6.12
CA SER A 879 4.83 -41.34 -5.88
C SER A 879 4.74 -42.75 -6.49
N GLY A 880 5.65 -43.09 -7.42
CA GLY A 880 5.66 -44.34 -8.18
C GLY A 880 6.13 -45.58 -7.41
N ALA A 881 6.01 -46.75 -8.04
CA ALA A 881 6.44 -48.03 -7.46
C ALA A 881 7.96 -48.10 -7.20
N ASP A 882 8.76 -47.42 -8.03
CA ASP A 882 10.22 -47.33 -7.92
C ASP A 882 10.71 -46.20 -7.01
N ALA A 883 9.85 -45.64 -6.14
CA ALA A 883 10.18 -44.48 -5.30
C ALA A 883 11.48 -44.66 -4.47
N ASP A 884 11.75 -45.85 -3.92
CA ASP A 884 12.98 -46.15 -3.18
C ASP A 884 14.24 -45.94 -4.05
N ARG A 885 14.17 -46.33 -5.34
CA ARG A 885 15.28 -46.15 -6.29
C ARG A 885 15.53 -44.67 -6.58
N TYR A 886 14.47 -43.89 -6.76
CA TYR A 886 14.58 -42.44 -6.98
C TYR A 886 15.08 -41.71 -5.74
N VAL A 887 14.60 -42.08 -4.55
CA VAL A 887 15.08 -41.52 -3.27
C VAL A 887 16.58 -41.74 -3.08
N LYS A 888 17.09 -42.94 -3.37
CA LYS A 888 18.53 -43.22 -3.34
C LYS A 888 19.29 -42.36 -4.36
N ALA A 889 18.80 -42.30 -5.59
CA ALA A 889 19.47 -41.54 -6.65
C ALA A 889 19.48 -40.02 -6.42
N LEU A 890 18.51 -39.44 -5.68
CA LEU A 890 18.53 -38.02 -5.33
C LEU A 890 19.85 -37.61 -4.64
N PHE A 891 20.38 -38.47 -3.78
CA PHE A 891 21.58 -38.15 -2.99
C PHE A 891 22.86 -38.84 -3.48
N GLU A 892 22.79 -39.63 -4.56
CA GLU A 892 23.98 -40.25 -5.15
C GLU A 892 24.95 -39.19 -5.68
N ARG A 893 26.19 -39.23 -5.20
CA ARG A 893 27.24 -38.30 -5.62
C ARG A 893 27.76 -38.66 -7.02
N ARG A 894 27.13 -38.11 -8.06
CA ARG A 894 27.52 -38.34 -9.47
C ARG A 894 28.29 -37.18 -10.10
N ASP A 895 27.99 -35.95 -9.70
CA ASP A 895 28.52 -34.75 -10.36
C ASP A 895 29.66 -34.09 -9.56
N LYS A 896 30.52 -33.35 -10.27
CA LYS A 896 31.58 -32.51 -9.65
C LYS A 896 30.99 -31.39 -8.80
N VAL A 897 29.84 -30.85 -9.18
CA VAL A 897 29.13 -29.79 -8.46
C VAL A 897 27.79 -30.34 -7.97
N SER A 898 27.58 -30.31 -6.66
CA SER A 898 26.34 -30.80 -6.05
C SER A 898 25.15 -29.87 -6.34
N PRO A 899 23.96 -30.41 -6.68
CA PRO A 899 22.71 -29.65 -6.79
C PRO A 899 22.33 -28.86 -5.53
N ARG A 900 22.92 -29.19 -4.37
CA ARG A 900 22.69 -28.46 -3.10
C ARG A 900 22.99 -26.96 -3.22
N TRP A 901 23.90 -26.56 -4.11
CA TRP A 901 24.23 -25.15 -4.34
C TRP A 901 23.09 -24.37 -5.00
N GLY A 902 22.16 -25.04 -5.69
CA GLY A 902 20.91 -24.43 -6.14
C GLY A 902 20.06 -23.93 -4.96
N PHE A 903 19.97 -24.68 -3.87
CA PHE A 903 19.25 -24.26 -2.66
C PHE A 903 19.97 -23.12 -1.92
N ALA A 904 21.30 -23.07 -1.95
CA ALA A 904 22.05 -21.92 -1.43
C ALA A 904 21.77 -20.64 -2.26
N GLY A 905 21.73 -20.76 -3.58
CA GLY A 905 21.33 -19.66 -4.48
C GLY A 905 19.88 -19.20 -4.23
N LEU A 906 18.95 -20.14 -4.07
CA LEU A 906 17.57 -19.84 -3.69
C LEU A 906 17.49 -19.10 -2.36
N ALA A 907 18.24 -19.52 -1.34
CA ALA A 907 18.29 -18.82 -0.06
C ALA A 907 18.76 -17.36 -0.25
N GLY A 908 19.84 -17.14 -1.02
CA GLY A 908 20.34 -15.81 -1.33
C GLY A 908 19.29 -14.93 -2.01
N VAL A 909 18.61 -15.43 -3.04
CA VAL A 909 17.52 -14.72 -3.72
C VAL A 909 16.36 -14.44 -2.77
N ALA A 910 15.94 -15.43 -1.99
CA ALA A 910 14.82 -15.33 -1.06
C ALA A 910 15.04 -14.29 0.04
N PHE A 911 16.27 -14.15 0.54
CA PHE A 911 16.60 -13.14 1.55
C PHE A 911 16.83 -11.75 0.96
N LEU A 912 17.54 -11.65 -0.19
CA LEU A 912 18.00 -10.37 -0.73
C LEU A 912 17.03 -9.73 -1.74
N MET A 913 16.43 -10.51 -2.64
CA MET A 913 15.56 -9.98 -3.70
C MET A 913 14.09 -10.26 -3.40
N GLY A 914 13.79 -11.40 -2.77
CA GLY A 914 12.44 -11.92 -2.53
C GLY A 914 11.48 -10.91 -1.90
N PRO A 915 11.84 -10.18 -0.83
CA PRO A 915 10.96 -9.20 -0.21
C PRO A 915 10.41 -8.12 -1.17
N ARG A 916 11.16 -7.81 -2.24
CA ARG A 916 10.71 -6.94 -3.34
C ARG A 916 10.12 -7.73 -4.51
N THR A 917 10.83 -8.73 -5.04
CA THR A 917 10.44 -9.47 -6.24
C THR A 917 10.07 -10.90 -5.88
N THR A 918 8.84 -11.11 -5.41
CA THR A 918 8.42 -12.41 -4.88
C THR A 918 8.41 -13.51 -5.97
N TYR A 919 8.02 -13.17 -7.21
CA TYR A 919 8.03 -14.12 -8.33
C TYR A 919 9.41 -14.75 -8.57
N LEU A 920 10.49 -13.99 -8.38
CA LEU A 920 11.86 -14.46 -8.61
C LEU A 920 12.24 -15.61 -7.66
N VAL A 921 11.67 -15.63 -6.46
CA VAL A 921 11.88 -16.70 -5.47
C VAL A 921 11.32 -18.02 -6.00
N PHE A 922 10.09 -18.00 -6.54
CA PHE A 922 9.48 -19.20 -7.10
C PHE A 922 10.24 -19.71 -8.33
N GLU A 923 10.63 -18.82 -9.23
CA GLU A 923 11.38 -19.19 -10.43
C GLU A 923 12.77 -19.78 -10.09
N THR A 924 13.46 -19.19 -9.11
CA THR A 924 14.73 -19.72 -8.62
C THR A 924 14.53 -21.07 -7.94
N ALA A 925 13.43 -21.27 -7.22
CA ALA A 925 13.08 -22.54 -6.61
C ALA A 925 12.80 -23.62 -7.67
N SER A 926 12.08 -23.25 -8.72
CA SER A 926 11.84 -24.12 -9.88
C SER A 926 13.15 -24.48 -10.57
N ALA A 927 14.04 -23.51 -10.81
CA ALA A 927 15.35 -23.76 -11.41
C ALA A 927 16.25 -24.66 -10.55
N ALA A 928 16.29 -24.42 -9.23
CA ALA A 928 17.03 -25.26 -8.29
C ALA A 928 16.50 -26.71 -8.29
N MET A 929 15.17 -26.87 -8.31
CA MET A 929 14.56 -28.20 -8.40
C MET A 929 14.77 -28.83 -9.77
N GLY A 930 14.74 -28.05 -10.85
CA GLY A 930 15.04 -28.50 -12.21
C GLY A 930 16.45 -29.07 -12.31
N TRP A 931 17.44 -28.42 -11.67
CA TRP A 931 18.79 -28.95 -11.58
C TRP A 931 18.84 -30.31 -10.85
N VAL A 932 18.13 -30.45 -9.73
CA VAL A 932 18.00 -31.73 -9.02
C VAL A 932 17.41 -32.81 -9.92
N VAL A 933 16.29 -32.52 -10.58
CA VAL A 933 15.59 -33.47 -11.46
C VAL A 933 16.49 -33.89 -12.63
N VAL A 934 17.12 -32.95 -13.32
CA VAL A 934 17.96 -33.23 -14.50
C VAL A 934 19.21 -34.03 -14.12
N SER A 935 19.86 -33.70 -13.01
CA SER A 935 21.12 -34.35 -12.58
C SER A 935 20.92 -35.71 -11.90
N ARG A 936 19.82 -35.89 -11.14
CA ARG A 936 19.61 -37.09 -10.32
C ARG A 936 18.56 -38.05 -10.87
N ILE A 937 17.43 -37.53 -11.32
CA ILE A 937 16.29 -38.34 -11.79
C ILE A 937 16.43 -38.66 -13.29
N GLY A 938 16.83 -37.66 -14.09
CA GLY A 938 17.00 -37.79 -15.54
C GLY A 938 17.81 -39.01 -15.97
N PRO A 939 19.04 -39.24 -15.43
CA PRO A 939 19.87 -40.38 -15.84
C PRO A 939 19.21 -41.74 -15.61
N LEU A 940 18.36 -41.90 -14.59
CA LEU A 940 17.63 -43.15 -14.34
C LEU A 940 16.53 -43.39 -15.37
N TYR A 941 15.79 -42.33 -15.74
CA TYR A 941 14.77 -42.39 -16.79
C TYR A 941 15.38 -42.78 -18.15
N TRP A 942 16.55 -42.25 -18.51
CA TRP A 942 17.22 -42.56 -19.76
C TRP A 942 17.96 -43.91 -19.76
N ALA A 943 18.54 -44.32 -18.62
CA ALA A 943 19.23 -45.60 -18.50
C ALA A 943 18.29 -46.80 -18.68
N GLY A 944 17.02 -46.68 -18.28
CA GLY A 944 15.97 -47.69 -18.51
C GLY A 944 15.70 -48.01 -19.99
N ARG A 945 15.99 -47.08 -20.92
CA ARG A 945 15.92 -47.33 -22.37
C ARG A 945 17.06 -48.20 -22.91
N SER A 946 18.22 -48.22 -22.25
CA SER A 946 19.39 -48.97 -22.74
C SER A 946 19.29 -50.49 -22.47
N ALA A 947 18.58 -50.89 -21.42
CA ALA A 947 18.35 -52.29 -21.08
C ALA A 947 17.36 -52.97 -22.05
N SER A 948 16.40 -52.23 -22.59
CA SER A 948 15.41 -52.73 -23.57
C SER A 948 15.98 -52.95 -24.98
N ARG A 949 17.15 -52.40 -25.32
CA ARG A 949 17.80 -52.61 -26.63
C ARG A 949 18.90 -53.67 -26.64
N ARG A 950 19.26 -54.24 -25.49
CA ARG A 950 20.25 -55.35 -25.40
C ARG A 950 19.60 -56.73 -25.22
N GLY A 951 18.27 -56.79 -25.26
CA GLY A 951 17.49 -58.03 -25.30
C GLY A 951 16.69 -58.10 -26.60
N LEU A 952 17.39 -58.14 -27.74
CA LEU A 952 16.90 -58.57 -29.04
C LEU A 952 18.06 -59.23 -29.78
#